data_AF-A0A351SM87-F1
#
_entry.id   AF-A0A351SM87-F1
#
_cell.length_a   1.000
_cell.length_b   1.000
_cell.length_c   1.000
_cell.angle_alpha   90.00
_cell.angle_beta   90.00
_cell.angle_gamma   90.00
#
_symmetry.space_group_name_H-M   'P 1'
#
loop_
_entity.id
_entity.type
_entity.pdbx_description
1 polymer ?
#
loop_
_entity_poly.entity_id
_entity_poly.type
_entity_poly.pdbx_seq_one_letter_code
_entity_poly.pdbx_strand_id
1 'polypeptide(L)'
;MSKKIRLIISIIGFLAMLTVAGFALAADFGVEAVNSGLAGSLSDADPRIIVGRIIQIILSFLGVIAVVIIMYAGFLWMTSNGEEEKVSRAKNILKNAVIGLIIILSSWGIATFILSRLGAATGSGQFDGSNTAGVGSVYPGLGAIGACSVESVYPSDGQDDVPRNTSIMTTFKEKIQLNSVCVNSAGTACACDQSDCNKINPAAIRLYKTDLGDACTSVCPEINGNITAVSVTVTGDDRVLILTPVDLLGSPTDKIGYSVKFTDAVKKLDGSSMFKNCAADLVAWRFVVSSRLDLTPPLIVPAGIFPLPDNEKDLYQAITPAQAATGAITVNVAPRIYSAAAVQKITSLPAGLAAELVLDYHGSIAAFKLTVPADAPNKIQLFDEADNLLGLAEFDAEGVAVFENYFTFKAIDHPAGSLWQVNIKPEVLADTLTVNNTVYTFAATAENNFIRVPAPFAADKQAAYIAAKINGLEIQAVAAGRIINMQAKVAGAAGNSLLVTTSNNTALTIKPLSGGVDRQESSQTNDKKDRPMNSAIQLNFNEAINPATVSGLAADVFDRIRVVNAVDSYSAGTACTANAQCQSYKCENGQCVGNHVGGKFVVSNNYRTVEFISDVKCGVNGCGEEIYCLPANSHLAIEVVPANLQTCETSEDCLAFSPFKICSATGFNYKTCQNEIGKNYPVANLSLLDGIVDAAVNSFDGNRDAYADGPLDFYNDNYEPQANIGLKDKYRWSFYVSDQIRLTPPQITVVMPAQGQAGLSLAEPIKVSFNTLMMNSSLRTGRISVPSGTSTVAHQAVNLRSTSPNPLGYWISADNQDTPPLDGEPDLTVMSIFHSPFQESVTYQAQVGSGVKDIYQNCYKPSAGPGCLVTAEQPSCCFGVATDTLGADGSCQ
;
A
#
# COMPACT_ATOMS: atom_id res chain seq x y z
N MET A 1 -5.36 -14.45 -67.23
CA MET A 1 -6.29 -13.46 -66.65
C MET A 1 -6.36 -12.24 -67.57
N SER A 2 -7.52 -11.89 -68.12
CA SER A 2 -7.64 -10.81 -69.11
C SER A 2 -7.34 -9.43 -68.50
N LYS A 3 -6.89 -8.45 -69.30
CA LYS A 3 -6.65 -7.06 -68.84
C LYS A 3 -7.86 -6.47 -68.10
N LYS A 4 -9.08 -6.87 -68.48
CA LYS A 4 -10.33 -6.45 -67.83
C LYS A 4 -10.48 -7.00 -66.41
N ILE A 5 -10.04 -8.24 -66.17
CA ILE A 5 -10.12 -8.88 -64.84
C ILE A 5 -9.05 -8.30 -63.89
N ARG A 6 -7.86 -7.95 -64.39
CA ARG A 6 -6.84 -7.25 -63.58
C ARG A 6 -7.29 -5.85 -63.15
N LEU A 7 -8.00 -5.14 -64.02
CA LEU A 7 -8.56 -3.82 -63.71
C LEU A 7 -9.65 -3.91 -62.63
N ILE A 8 -10.54 -4.90 -62.72
CA ILE A 8 -11.62 -5.12 -61.74
C ILE A 8 -11.05 -5.52 -60.36
N ILE A 9 -10.02 -6.37 -60.32
CA ILE A 9 -9.37 -6.76 -59.07
C ILE A 9 -8.58 -5.60 -58.45
N SER A 10 -7.92 -4.75 -59.25
CA SER A 10 -7.29 -3.52 -58.74
C SER A 10 -8.31 -2.50 -58.24
N ILE A 11 -9.48 -2.38 -58.86
CA ILE A 11 -10.55 -1.47 -58.40
C ILE A 11 -11.18 -1.98 -57.10
N ILE A 12 -11.45 -3.28 -56.98
CA ILE A 12 -11.97 -3.89 -55.74
C ILE A 12 -10.92 -3.86 -54.63
N GLY A 13 -9.64 -4.06 -54.96
CA GLY A 13 -8.53 -3.94 -54.01
C GLY A 13 -8.34 -2.51 -53.50
N PHE A 14 -8.48 -1.50 -54.37
CA PHE A 14 -8.42 -0.09 -53.97
C PHE A 14 -9.65 0.33 -53.15
N LEU A 15 -10.83 -0.18 -53.48
CA LEU A 15 -12.08 0.06 -52.73
C LEU A 15 -12.08 -0.62 -51.35
N ALA A 16 -11.48 -1.81 -51.22
CA ALA A 16 -11.27 -2.48 -49.94
C ALA A 16 -10.20 -1.80 -49.09
N MET A 17 -9.16 -1.22 -49.70
CA MET A 17 -8.14 -0.42 -48.99
C MET A 17 -8.71 0.90 -48.43
N LEU A 18 -9.76 1.44 -49.06
CA LEU A 18 -10.52 2.61 -48.59
C LEU A 18 -11.41 2.32 -47.37
N THR A 19 -11.72 1.04 -47.08
CA THR A 19 -12.54 0.65 -45.91
C THR A 19 -11.73 0.31 -44.66
N VAL A 20 -10.40 0.25 -44.74
CA VAL A 20 -9.50 -0.15 -43.62
C VAL A 20 -8.62 1.02 -43.13
N ALA A 21 -8.53 2.12 -43.87
CA ALA A 21 -8.02 3.37 -43.34
C ALA A 21 -9.18 4.11 -42.67
N GLY A 22 -9.17 4.19 -41.34
CA GLY A 22 -10.06 5.08 -40.60
C GLY A 22 -9.84 6.52 -41.06
N PHE A 23 -10.62 6.96 -42.05
CA PHE A 23 -10.79 8.37 -42.35
C PHE A 23 -11.58 8.98 -41.19
N ALA A 24 -10.84 9.46 -40.20
CA ALA A 24 -11.24 10.64 -39.46
C ALA A 24 -11.61 11.75 -40.46
N LEU A 25 -12.65 12.50 -40.11
CA LEU A 25 -13.28 13.60 -40.86
C LEU A 25 -14.38 13.18 -41.85
N ALA A 26 -15.50 12.66 -41.33
CA ALA A 26 -16.74 13.36 -41.65
C ALA A 26 -16.63 14.73 -40.94
N ALA A 27 -16.16 15.74 -41.67
CA ALA A 27 -16.39 17.11 -41.22
C ALA A 27 -17.91 17.26 -41.19
N ASP A 28 -18.48 17.46 -40.00
CA ASP A 28 -19.83 17.97 -39.90
C ASP A 28 -19.84 19.32 -40.64
N PHE A 29 -20.48 19.36 -41.81
CA PHE A 29 -20.54 20.54 -42.67
C PHE A 29 -21.54 21.58 -42.13
N GLY A 30 -21.68 21.68 -40.80
CA GLY A 30 -22.42 22.74 -40.11
C GLY A 30 -23.89 22.83 -40.49
N VAL A 31 -24.47 21.79 -41.09
CA VAL A 31 -25.88 21.81 -41.51
C VAL A 31 -26.78 21.83 -40.26
N GLU A 32 -26.34 21.20 -39.18
CA GLU A 32 -27.01 21.22 -37.88
C GLU A 32 -26.87 22.58 -37.17
N ALA A 33 -25.74 23.28 -37.38
CA ALA A 33 -25.52 24.66 -36.92
C ALA A 33 -26.38 25.70 -37.67
N VAL A 34 -26.73 25.43 -38.94
CA VAL A 34 -27.66 26.27 -39.72
C VAL A 34 -29.10 26.12 -39.22
N ASN A 35 -29.52 24.91 -38.83
CA ASN A 35 -30.87 24.66 -38.30
C ASN A 35 -31.06 25.16 -36.86
N SER A 36 -30.02 25.09 -36.02
CA SER A 36 -30.06 25.57 -34.64
C SER A 36 -29.77 27.07 -34.50
N GLY A 37 -29.12 27.70 -35.48
CA GLY A 37 -28.70 29.11 -35.42
C GLY A 37 -29.68 30.15 -36.00
N LEU A 38 -30.64 29.77 -36.84
CA LEU A 38 -31.57 30.71 -37.48
C LEU A 38 -32.84 31.02 -36.65
N ALA A 39 -33.13 30.20 -35.63
CA ALA A 39 -34.28 30.42 -34.75
C ALA A 39 -33.88 31.26 -33.52
N GLY A 40 -33.77 32.58 -33.70
CA GLY A 40 -33.89 33.55 -32.59
C GLY A 40 -32.61 34.21 -32.04
N SER A 41 -31.41 33.90 -32.53
CA SER A 41 -30.13 34.39 -31.96
C SER A 41 -29.44 35.49 -32.80
N LEU A 42 -30.18 36.42 -33.39
CA LEU A 42 -29.61 37.53 -34.18
C LEU A 42 -29.68 38.90 -33.51
N SER A 43 -30.40 39.05 -32.39
CA SER A 43 -30.54 40.35 -31.71
C SER A 43 -29.67 40.54 -30.47
N ASP A 44 -28.97 39.51 -29.98
CA ASP A 44 -28.19 39.58 -28.72
C ASP A 44 -26.82 38.86 -28.76
N ALA A 45 -26.37 38.42 -29.95
CA ALA A 45 -25.10 37.72 -30.11
C ALA A 45 -23.94 38.69 -30.43
N ASP A 46 -22.76 38.46 -29.82
CA ASP A 46 -21.53 39.21 -30.10
C ASP A 46 -21.24 39.23 -31.63
N PRO A 47 -20.99 40.41 -32.24
CA PRO A 47 -20.62 40.53 -33.65
C PRO A 47 -19.52 39.56 -34.11
N ARG A 48 -18.61 39.15 -33.22
CA ARG A 48 -17.54 38.17 -33.48
C ARG A 48 -18.09 36.77 -33.74
N ILE A 49 -19.13 36.36 -32.99
CA ILE A 49 -19.80 35.07 -33.15
C ILE A 49 -20.59 35.05 -34.46
N ILE A 50 -21.23 36.17 -34.82
CA ILE A 50 -21.94 36.33 -36.10
C ILE A 50 -20.97 36.17 -37.28
N VAL A 51 -19.81 36.83 -37.23
CA VAL A 51 -18.78 36.71 -38.29
C VAL A 51 -18.22 35.29 -38.37
N GLY A 52 -17.95 34.63 -37.23
CA GLY A 52 -17.50 33.23 -37.20
C GLY A 52 -18.49 32.26 -37.84
N ARG A 53 -19.79 32.42 -37.54
CA ARG A 53 -20.86 31.62 -38.17
C ARG A 53 -20.97 31.85 -39.67
N ILE A 54 -20.85 33.10 -40.13
CA ILE A 54 -20.86 33.43 -41.57
C ILE A 54 -19.68 32.76 -42.28
N ILE A 55 -18.47 32.82 -41.70
CA ILE A 55 -17.29 32.16 -42.26
C ILE A 55 -17.49 30.65 -42.35
N GLN A 56 -18.04 30.02 -41.31
CA GLN A 56 -18.28 28.58 -41.29
C GLN A 56 -19.30 28.14 -42.36
N ILE A 57 -20.36 28.93 -42.59
CA ILE A 57 -21.35 28.69 -43.66
C ILE A 57 -20.69 28.81 -45.04
N ILE A 58 -19.81 29.79 -45.25
CA ILE A 58 -19.09 29.95 -46.52
C ILE A 58 -18.12 28.78 -46.74
N LEU A 59 -17.42 28.34 -45.69
CA LEU A 59 -16.48 27.21 -45.78
C LEU A 59 -17.18 25.87 -46.07
N SER A 60 -18.35 25.61 -45.48
CA SER A 60 -19.12 24.39 -45.78
C SER A 60 -19.61 24.38 -47.23
N PHE A 61 -20.08 25.53 -47.74
CA PHE A 61 -20.48 25.68 -49.13
C PHE A 61 -19.32 25.45 -50.11
N LEU A 62 -18.12 25.96 -49.81
CA LEU A 62 -16.92 25.73 -50.61
C LEU A 62 -16.48 24.26 -50.62
N GLY A 63 -16.63 23.55 -49.49
CA GLY A 63 -16.37 22.11 -49.39
C GLY A 63 -17.26 21.29 -50.33
N VAL A 64 -18.57 21.59 -50.35
CA VAL A 64 -19.52 20.93 -51.27
C VAL A 64 -19.17 21.21 -52.73
N ILE A 65 -18.81 22.45 -53.07
CA ILE A 65 -18.36 22.82 -54.43
C ILE A 65 -17.10 22.02 -54.82
N ALA A 66 -16.14 21.87 -53.92
CA ALA A 66 -14.92 21.11 -54.18
C ALA A 66 -15.24 19.64 -54.53
N VAL A 67 -16.17 19.01 -53.82
CA VAL A 67 -16.63 17.64 -54.13
C VAL A 67 -17.27 17.57 -55.52
N VAL A 68 -18.13 18.52 -55.88
CA VAL A 68 -18.78 18.56 -57.20
C VAL A 68 -17.74 18.73 -58.33
N ILE A 69 -16.72 19.57 -58.14
CA ILE A 69 -15.64 19.77 -59.12
C ILE A 69 -14.80 18.49 -59.29
N ILE A 70 -14.49 17.80 -58.19
CA ILE A 70 -13.74 16.53 -58.22
C ILE A 70 -14.55 15.45 -58.95
N MET A 71 -15.86 15.35 -58.67
CA MET A 71 -16.76 14.43 -59.38
C MET A 71 -16.83 14.75 -60.87
N TYR A 72 -16.94 16.03 -61.25
CA TYR A 72 -16.96 16.46 -62.65
C TYR A 72 -15.65 16.11 -63.37
N ALA A 73 -14.51 16.33 -62.72
CA ALA A 73 -13.21 15.99 -63.29
C ALA A 73 -13.01 14.47 -63.43
N GLY A 74 -13.50 13.69 -62.46
CA GLY A 74 -13.54 12.22 -62.54
C GLY A 74 -14.41 11.72 -63.69
N PHE A 75 -15.60 12.31 -63.86
CA PHE A 75 -16.49 12.00 -64.98
C PHE A 75 -15.83 12.32 -66.32
N LEU A 76 -15.27 13.52 -66.48
CA LEU A 76 -14.57 13.94 -67.70
C LEU A 76 -13.42 12.99 -68.05
N TRP A 77 -12.66 12.53 -67.05
CA TRP A 77 -11.58 11.56 -67.26
C TRP A 77 -12.11 10.20 -67.74
N MET A 78 -13.17 9.68 -67.13
CA MET A 78 -13.80 8.42 -67.54
C MET A 78 -14.40 8.48 -68.96
N THR A 79 -14.95 9.62 -69.36
CA THR A 79 -15.57 9.80 -70.70
C THR A 79 -14.59 10.24 -71.79
N SER A 80 -13.29 10.38 -71.49
CA SER A 80 -12.30 10.92 -72.44
C SER A 80 -11.96 9.99 -73.60
N ASN A 81 -12.31 8.70 -73.54
CA ASN A 81 -12.16 7.71 -74.63
C ASN A 81 -10.77 7.64 -75.31
N GLY A 82 -9.71 8.07 -74.61
CA GLY A 82 -8.33 8.12 -75.11
C GLY A 82 -7.90 9.43 -75.78
N GLU A 83 -8.76 10.44 -75.86
CA GLU A 83 -8.43 11.78 -76.38
C GLU A 83 -7.53 12.53 -75.38
N GLU A 84 -6.25 12.71 -75.70
CA GLU A 84 -5.24 13.27 -74.79
C GLU A 84 -5.61 14.66 -74.24
N GLU A 85 -6.29 15.48 -75.04
CA GLU A 85 -6.71 16.82 -74.66
C GLU A 85 -7.71 16.80 -73.48
N LYS A 86 -8.70 15.89 -73.52
CA LYS A 86 -9.71 15.76 -72.45
C LYS A 86 -9.13 15.16 -71.17
N VAL A 87 -8.20 14.21 -71.30
CA VAL A 87 -7.47 13.64 -70.16
C VAL A 87 -6.60 14.70 -69.49
N SER A 88 -5.87 15.50 -70.28
CA SER A 88 -5.06 16.61 -69.76
C SER A 88 -5.93 17.64 -69.03
N ARG A 89 -7.09 17.99 -69.61
CA ARG A 89 -8.06 18.90 -68.99
C ARG A 89 -8.61 18.36 -67.66
N ALA A 90 -9.00 17.09 -67.60
CA ALA A 90 -9.49 16.47 -66.36
C ALA A 90 -8.43 16.46 -65.25
N LYS A 91 -7.16 16.13 -65.59
CA LYS A 91 -6.04 16.15 -64.64
C LYS A 91 -5.75 17.55 -64.12
N ASN A 92 -5.82 18.58 -64.97
CA ASN A 92 -5.64 19.97 -64.54
C ASN A 92 -6.74 20.43 -63.58
N ILE A 93 -8.00 20.04 -63.83
CA ILE A 93 -9.12 20.35 -62.92
C ILE A 93 -8.92 19.65 -61.57
N LEU A 94 -8.55 18.37 -61.55
CA LEU A 94 -8.24 17.64 -60.31
C LEU A 94 -7.08 18.28 -59.54
N LYS A 95 -5.99 18.64 -60.22
CA LYS A 95 -4.84 19.29 -59.60
C LYS A 95 -5.23 20.61 -58.93
N ASN A 96 -6.01 21.43 -59.62
CA ASN A 96 -6.48 22.72 -59.09
C ASN A 96 -7.47 22.55 -57.93
N ALA A 97 -8.36 21.54 -57.99
CA ALA A 97 -9.30 21.23 -56.92
C ALA A 97 -8.57 20.78 -55.64
N VAL A 98 -7.54 19.93 -55.76
CA VAL A 98 -6.74 19.47 -54.62
C VAL A 98 -5.96 20.63 -53.99
N ILE A 99 -5.36 21.50 -54.80
CA ILE A 99 -4.67 22.70 -54.29
C ILE A 99 -5.65 23.61 -53.55
N GLY A 100 -6.84 23.83 -54.10
CA GLY A 100 -7.90 24.61 -53.43
C GLY A 100 -8.33 24.00 -52.10
N LEU A 101 -8.50 22.68 -52.04
CA LEU A 101 -8.84 21.97 -50.81
C LEU A 101 -7.75 22.11 -49.74
N ILE A 102 -6.48 21.96 -50.11
CA ILE A 102 -5.34 22.14 -49.19
C ILE A 102 -5.32 23.56 -48.64
N ILE A 103 -5.55 24.58 -49.46
CA ILE A 103 -5.60 25.98 -49.01
C ILE A 103 -6.74 26.18 -48.01
N ILE A 104 -7.93 25.64 -48.28
CA ILE A 104 -9.10 25.77 -47.38
C ILE A 104 -8.81 25.13 -46.02
N LEU A 105 -8.30 23.90 -46.01
CA LEU A 105 -7.96 23.17 -44.78
C LEU A 105 -6.83 23.87 -44.00
N SER A 106 -5.82 24.38 -44.71
CA SER A 106 -4.69 25.10 -44.10
C SER A 106 -5.14 26.44 -43.52
N SER A 107 -6.01 27.18 -44.20
CA SER A 107 -6.56 28.46 -43.73
C SER A 107 -7.31 28.29 -42.42
N TRP A 108 -8.14 27.26 -42.30
CA TRP A 108 -8.85 26.94 -41.06
C TRP A 108 -7.89 26.54 -39.93
N GLY A 109 -6.88 25.70 -40.22
CA GLY A 109 -5.84 25.34 -39.26
C GLY A 109 -5.02 26.54 -38.76
N ILE A 110 -4.68 27.48 -39.66
CA ILE A 110 -3.94 28.70 -39.29
C ILE A 110 -4.82 29.66 -38.50
N ALA A 111 -6.07 29.86 -38.90
CA ALA A 111 -7.00 30.75 -38.20
C ALA A 111 -7.27 30.27 -36.76
N THR A 112 -7.54 28.97 -36.58
CA THR A 112 -7.73 28.37 -35.25
C THR A 112 -6.45 28.42 -34.40
N PHE A 113 -5.27 28.24 -35.01
CA PHE A 113 -3.99 28.42 -34.33
C PHE A 113 -3.77 29.87 -33.87
N ILE A 114 -4.07 30.87 -34.70
CA ILE A 114 -3.90 32.28 -34.32
C ILE A 114 -4.94 32.69 -33.27
N LEU A 115 -6.19 32.27 -33.42
CA LEU A 115 -7.27 32.58 -32.48
C LEU A 115 -7.05 31.91 -31.11
N SER A 116 -6.55 30.68 -31.06
CA SER A 116 -6.20 30.03 -29.79
C SER A 116 -5.04 30.75 -29.08
N ARG A 117 -4.06 31.28 -29.82
CA ARG A 117 -2.97 32.09 -29.25
C ARG A 117 -3.42 33.47 -28.79
N LEU A 118 -4.35 34.11 -29.50
CA LEU A 118 -4.93 35.40 -29.11
C LEU A 118 -5.93 35.26 -27.94
N GLY A 119 -6.73 34.19 -27.92
CA GLY A 119 -7.63 33.86 -26.81
C GLY A 119 -6.86 33.56 -25.53
N ALA A 120 -5.76 32.82 -25.63
CA ALA A 120 -4.82 32.60 -24.52
C ALA A 120 -4.17 33.91 -24.02
N ALA A 121 -3.90 34.87 -24.91
CA ALA A 121 -3.32 36.16 -24.55
C ALA A 121 -4.33 37.18 -23.99
N THR A 122 -5.64 36.95 -24.16
CA THR A 122 -6.72 37.88 -23.76
C THR A 122 -7.64 37.33 -22.66
N GLY A 123 -7.38 36.12 -22.15
CA GLY A 123 -8.06 35.57 -20.97
C GLY A 123 -9.54 35.22 -21.18
N SER A 124 -10.00 35.10 -22.43
CA SER A 124 -11.39 34.73 -22.77
C SER A 124 -11.42 33.39 -23.48
N GLY A 125 -11.38 32.31 -22.69
CA GLY A 125 -11.54 30.94 -23.17
C GLY A 125 -13.01 30.53 -23.25
N GLN A 126 -13.57 30.54 -24.47
CA GLN A 126 -14.84 29.88 -24.79
C GLN A 126 -14.51 28.42 -25.15
N PHE A 127 -15.10 27.47 -24.42
CA PHE A 127 -14.76 26.05 -24.47
C PHE A 127 -15.52 25.32 -25.58
N ASP A 128 -14.79 24.61 -26.44
CA ASP A 128 -15.27 23.51 -27.27
C ASP A 128 -14.76 22.20 -26.63
N GLY A 129 -15.62 21.18 -26.57
CA GLY A 129 -15.50 19.96 -25.78
C GLY A 129 -14.45 18.95 -26.27
N SER A 130 -13.29 19.41 -26.73
CA SER A 130 -12.18 18.52 -27.09
C SER A 130 -11.11 18.53 -26.00
N ASN A 131 -10.71 17.32 -25.58
CA ASN A 131 -9.61 17.02 -24.67
C ASN A 131 -8.27 17.57 -25.20
N THR A 132 -8.05 18.87 -25.04
CA THR A 132 -6.74 19.50 -25.11
C THR A 132 -6.53 20.29 -23.83
N ALA A 133 -5.79 19.65 -22.92
CA ALA A 133 -5.10 20.32 -21.84
C ALA A 133 -4.23 21.44 -22.44
N GLY A 134 -4.67 22.68 -22.30
CA GLY A 134 -3.98 23.89 -22.71
C GLY A 134 -4.01 24.91 -21.59
N VAL A 135 -3.03 24.78 -20.69
CA VAL A 135 -2.42 25.76 -19.77
C VAL A 135 -3.22 27.06 -19.51
N GLY A 136 -3.68 27.26 -18.25
CA GLY A 136 -3.61 28.60 -17.65
C GLY A 136 -4.73 29.08 -16.71
N SER A 137 -5.87 28.42 -16.60
CA SER A 137 -6.84 28.75 -15.54
C SER A 137 -6.80 27.68 -14.45
N VAL A 138 -5.80 27.76 -13.57
CA VAL A 138 -5.82 27.05 -12.29
C VAL A 138 -6.99 27.64 -11.51
N TYR A 139 -8.03 26.83 -11.23
CA TYR A 139 -9.08 27.27 -10.32
C TYR A 139 -8.43 27.63 -8.98
N PRO A 140 -8.77 28.78 -8.40
CA PRO A 140 -8.07 29.26 -7.23
C PRO A 140 -8.25 28.26 -6.08
N GLY A 141 -7.16 27.95 -5.38
CA GLY A 141 -7.19 27.10 -4.20
C GLY A 141 -7.31 25.60 -4.43
N LEU A 142 -7.16 25.07 -5.66
CA LEU A 142 -7.19 23.61 -5.91
C LEU A 142 -6.22 22.80 -5.03
N GLY A 143 -5.06 23.37 -4.68
CA GLY A 143 -4.12 22.77 -3.72
C GLY A 143 -4.69 22.58 -2.30
N ALA A 144 -5.90 23.07 -2.02
CA ALA A 144 -6.58 22.76 -0.77
C ALA A 144 -7.00 21.28 -0.69
N ILE A 145 -7.29 20.66 -1.85
CA ILE A 145 -7.63 19.24 -1.99
C ILE A 145 -6.34 18.43 -1.91
N GLY A 146 -6.26 17.56 -0.90
CA GLY A 146 -5.10 16.73 -0.65
C GLY A 146 -4.00 17.44 0.12
N ALA A 147 -3.45 18.55 -0.39
CA ALA A 147 -2.27 19.18 0.22
C ALA A 147 -2.58 20.04 1.46
N CYS A 148 -3.83 20.49 1.63
CA CYS A 148 -4.23 21.34 2.77
C CYS A 148 -5.46 20.76 3.50
N SER A 149 -6.54 21.55 3.66
CA SER A 149 -7.67 21.28 4.56
C SER A 149 -8.72 20.28 4.04
N VAL A 150 -8.78 20.03 2.73
CA VAL A 150 -9.74 19.09 2.13
C VAL A 150 -9.05 17.75 1.90
N GLU A 151 -9.66 16.66 2.38
CA GLU A 151 -9.14 15.31 2.19
C GLU A 151 -9.53 14.74 0.83
N SER A 152 -10.81 14.82 0.48
CA SER A 152 -11.38 14.29 -0.75
C SER A 152 -12.65 15.05 -1.16
N VAL A 153 -12.94 15.06 -2.46
CA VAL A 153 -14.17 15.60 -3.05
C VAL A 153 -14.77 14.57 -3.99
N TYR A 154 -16.10 14.54 -4.07
CA TYR A 154 -16.86 13.76 -5.04
C TYR A 154 -18.01 14.62 -5.60
N PRO A 155 -18.24 14.67 -6.91
CA PRO A 155 -17.37 14.17 -7.98
C PRO A 155 -15.95 14.77 -7.91
N SER A 156 -14.96 14.01 -8.38
CA SER A 156 -13.55 14.45 -8.39
C SER A 156 -13.34 15.63 -9.34
N ASP A 157 -12.28 16.41 -9.14
CA ASP A 157 -11.92 17.50 -10.06
C ASP A 157 -11.70 16.98 -11.49
N GLY A 158 -12.39 17.61 -12.44
CA GLY A 158 -12.35 17.25 -13.85
C GLY A 158 -13.12 15.98 -14.21
N GLN A 159 -13.88 15.38 -13.29
CA GLN A 159 -14.71 14.21 -13.60
C GLN A 159 -15.76 14.57 -14.67
N ASP A 160 -15.83 13.78 -15.74
CA ASP A 160 -16.88 13.86 -16.76
C ASP A 160 -17.93 12.78 -16.52
N ASP A 161 -19.08 12.95 -17.17
CA ASP A 161 -20.17 11.98 -17.24
C ASP A 161 -20.85 11.71 -15.89
N VAL A 162 -20.89 12.73 -15.02
CA VAL A 162 -21.57 12.66 -13.72
C VAL A 162 -23.09 12.60 -13.93
N PRO A 163 -23.82 11.65 -13.32
CA PRO A 163 -25.28 11.60 -13.42
C PRO A 163 -25.98 12.80 -12.78
N ARG A 164 -27.16 13.15 -13.28
CA ARG A 164 -27.88 14.39 -12.90
C ARG A 164 -28.42 14.42 -11.47
N ASN A 165 -28.66 13.27 -10.86
CA ASN A 165 -29.13 13.12 -9.47
C ASN A 165 -28.00 12.91 -8.46
N THR A 166 -26.74 13.03 -8.86
CA THR A 166 -25.58 12.79 -8.00
C THR A 166 -25.43 13.86 -6.92
N SER A 167 -25.26 13.45 -5.66
CA SER A 167 -24.90 14.32 -4.54
C SER A 167 -23.42 14.71 -4.60
N ILE A 168 -23.11 15.95 -4.23
CA ILE A 168 -21.74 16.44 -4.11
C ILE A 168 -21.28 16.25 -2.66
N MET A 169 -20.14 15.59 -2.45
CA MET A 169 -19.62 15.26 -1.12
C MET A 169 -18.21 15.79 -0.94
N THR A 170 -17.89 16.31 0.24
CA THR A 170 -16.55 16.79 0.58
C THR A 170 -16.16 16.39 2.00
N THR A 171 -15.00 15.75 2.14
CA THR A 171 -14.43 15.38 3.43
C THR A 171 -13.34 16.38 3.81
N PHE A 172 -13.48 17.01 4.98
CA PHE A 172 -12.50 17.92 5.55
C PHE A 172 -11.63 17.20 6.59
N LYS A 173 -10.37 17.62 6.70
CA LYS A 173 -9.43 17.07 7.69
C LYS A 173 -9.69 17.56 9.12
N GLU A 174 -10.46 18.63 9.25
CA GLU A 174 -10.83 19.29 10.49
C GLU A 174 -12.36 19.42 10.59
N LYS A 175 -12.88 19.54 11.81
CA LYS A 175 -14.32 19.68 12.04
C LYS A 175 -14.84 21.03 11.52
N ILE A 176 -15.98 20.99 10.85
CA ILE A 176 -16.69 22.13 10.29
C ILE A 176 -17.55 22.78 11.38
N GLN A 177 -17.56 24.10 11.43
CA GLN A 177 -18.55 24.83 12.23
C GLN A 177 -19.90 24.82 11.49
N LEU A 178 -20.87 24.06 11.98
CA LEU A 178 -22.13 23.79 11.26
C LEU A 178 -22.91 25.06 10.85
N ASN A 179 -22.92 26.11 11.69
CA ASN A 179 -23.58 27.37 11.36
C ASN A 179 -22.88 28.20 10.28
N SER A 180 -21.68 27.82 9.87
CA SER A 180 -20.99 28.47 8.77
C SER A 180 -21.46 27.98 7.40
N VAL A 181 -21.99 26.75 7.32
CA VAL A 181 -22.36 26.10 6.04
C VAL A 181 -23.87 26.02 5.81
N CYS A 182 -24.69 26.09 6.88
CA CYS A 182 -26.15 26.01 6.79
C CYS A 182 -26.86 27.32 7.15
N VAL A 183 -27.96 27.58 6.46
CA VAL A 183 -28.94 28.63 6.78
C VAL A 183 -30.35 28.05 6.83
N ASN A 184 -31.24 28.74 7.53
CA ASN A 184 -32.65 28.39 7.58
C ASN A 184 -33.43 28.97 6.38
N SER A 185 -34.74 28.73 6.34
CA SER A 185 -35.61 29.28 5.29
C SER A 185 -35.65 30.81 5.22
N ALA A 186 -35.26 31.51 6.28
CA ALA A 186 -35.13 32.97 6.32
C ALA A 186 -33.70 33.47 5.97
N GLY A 187 -32.77 32.57 5.59
CA GLY A 187 -31.39 32.91 5.27
C GLY A 187 -30.51 33.20 6.49
N THR A 188 -30.98 32.89 7.70
CA THR A 188 -30.21 33.05 8.94
C THR A 188 -29.32 31.83 9.19
N ALA A 189 -28.05 32.06 9.47
CA ALA A 189 -27.08 31.01 9.83
C ALA A 189 -27.51 30.22 11.07
N CYS A 190 -27.48 28.89 10.99
CA CYS A 190 -27.93 27.98 12.05
C CYS A 190 -27.19 26.64 11.95
N ALA A 191 -27.18 25.85 13.02
CA ALA A 191 -26.57 24.53 12.99
C ALA A 191 -27.37 23.59 12.06
N CYS A 192 -26.67 22.89 11.17
CA CYS A 192 -27.29 21.94 10.25
C CYS A 192 -28.05 20.86 11.03
N ASP A 193 -29.37 20.84 10.94
CA ASP A 193 -30.23 19.94 11.72
C ASP A 193 -31.18 19.10 10.85
N GLN A 194 -31.00 19.16 9.52
CA GLN A 194 -31.79 18.47 8.50
C GLN A 194 -33.30 18.80 8.53
N SER A 195 -33.72 19.79 9.32
CA SER A 195 -35.12 20.24 9.42
C SER A 195 -35.32 21.57 8.67
N ASP A 196 -35.39 22.70 9.37
CA ASP A 196 -35.41 24.03 8.75
C ASP A 196 -33.99 24.51 8.39
N CYS A 197 -32.95 24.03 9.09
CA CYS A 197 -31.58 24.42 8.84
C CYS A 197 -30.85 23.44 7.91
N ASN A 198 -31.28 23.36 6.67
CA ASN A 198 -30.72 22.45 5.65
C ASN A 198 -30.39 23.15 4.32
N LYS A 199 -30.51 24.48 4.24
CA LYS A 199 -30.18 25.22 3.03
C LYS A 199 -28.72 25.63 3.04
N ILE A 200 -28.12 25.66 1.86
CA ILE A 200 -26.76 26.14 1.63
C ILE A 200 -26.58 27.59 2.10
N ASN A 201 -25.54 27.86 2.88
CA ASN A 201 -25.09 29.23 3.12
C ASN A 201 -24.34 29.76 1.88
N PRO A 202 -24.93 30.67 1.07
CA PRO A 202 -24.32 31.12 -0.18
C PRO A 202 -23.05 31.96 0.02
N ALA A 203 -22.85 32.49 1.24
CA ALA A 203 -21.60 33.16 1.59
C ALA A 203 -20.43 32.15 1.67
N ALA A 204 -20.69 30.93 2.12
CA ALA A 204 -19.71 29.88 2.35
C ALA A 204 -19.54 28.92 1.17
N ILE A 205 -20.64 28.50 0.56
CA ILE A 205 -20.66 27.48 -0.49
C ILE A 205 -21.40 28.01 -1.71
N ARG A 206 -20.86 27.74 -2.91
CA ARG A 206 -21.47 28.12 -4.19
C ARG A 206 -21.41 26.93 -5.14
N LEU A 207 -22.56 26.57 -5.71
CA LEU A 207 -22.70 25.58 -6.78
C LEU A 207 -23.36 26.26 -7.98
N TYR A 208 -22.65 26.34 -9.10
CA TYR A 208 -23.09 27.09 -10.28
C TYR A 208 -22.63 26.44 -11.59
N LYS A 209 -23.30 26.80 -12.70
CA LYS A 209 -22.92 26.33 -14.03
C LYS A 209 -21.64 27.03 -14.48
N THR A 210 -20.66 26.25 -14.92
CA THR A 210 -19.30 26.72 -15.17
C THR A 210 -19.22 27.76 -16.29
N ASP A 211 -20.03 27.62 -17.33
CA ASP A 211 -20.13 28.54 -18.47
C ASP A 211 -20.70 29.91 -18.09
N LEU A 212 -21.60 29.95 -17.11
CA LEU A 212 -22.21 31.17 -16.59
C LEU A 212 -21.39 31.85 -15.48
N GLY A 213 -20.38 31.17 -14.93
CA GLY A 213 -19.47 31.69 -13.91
C GLY A 213 -20.12 31.88 -12.53
N ASP A 214 -19.36 32.39 -11.56
CA ASP A 214 -19.85 32.70 -10.22
C ASP A 214 -20.64 34.03 -10.25
N ALA A 215 -21.98 33.95 -10.22
CA ALA A 215 -22.85 35.12 -10.26
C ALA A 215 -22.93 35.92 -8.95
N CYS A 216 -22.23 35.50 -7.88
CA CYS A 216 -22.23 36.24 -6.61
C CYS A 216 -21.30 37.46 -6.64
N THR A 217 -21.86 38.65 -6.39
CA THR A 217 -21.12 39.91 -6.22
C THR A 217 -20.97 40.25 -4.72
N SER A 218 -21.41 41.43 -4.24
CA SER A 218 -21.33 41.87 -2.82
C SER A 218 -22.47 41.37 -1.93
N VAL A 219 -23.60 40.98 -2.55
CA VAL A 219 -24.71 40.26 -1.93
C VAL A 219 -24.92 39.04 -2.81
N CYS A 220 -24.67 37.84 -2.30
CA CYS A 220 -24.97 36.64 -3.08
C CYS A 220 -26.49 36.58 -3.29
N PRO A 221 -26.96 36.50 -4.54
CA PRO A 221 -28.39 36.52 -4.81
C PRO A 221 -29.06 35.29 -4.19
N GLU A 222 -30.35 35.44 -3.87
CA GLU A 222 -31.28 34.30 -3.79
C GLU A 222 -31.14 33.43 -5.06
N ILE A 223 -31.56 32.17 -4.97
CA ILE A 223 -31.49 31.19 -6.07
C ILE A 223 -31.87 31.88 -7.41
N ASN A 224 -30.93 31.95 -8.34
CA ASN A 224 -31.13 32.50 -9.68
C ASN A 224 -30.93 31.39 -10.72
N GLY A 225 -31.12 31.67 -12.02
CA GLY A 225 -30.98 30.65 -13.09
C GLY A 225 -29.60 29.98 -13.22
N ASN A 226 -28.61 30.43 -12.44
CA ASN A 226 -27.24 29.90 -12.42
C ASN A 226 -26.91 29.14 -11.11
N ILE A 227 -27.54 29.49 -9.97
CA ILE A 227 -27.30 28.85 -8.67
C ILE A 227 -28.22 27.64 -8.53
N THR A 228 -27.65 26.49 -8.17
CA THR A 228 -28.44 25.26 -7.95
C THR A 228 -28.88 25.17 -6.49
N ALA A 229 -30.17 24.92 -6.28
CA ALA A 229 -30.70 24.62 -4.95
C ALA A 229 -30.22 23.23 -4.48
N VAL A 230 -29.58 23.20 -3.32
CA VAL A 230 -29.10 21.96 -2.69
C VAL A 230 -29.52 21.93 -1.22
N SER A 231 -29.86 20.74 -0.74
CA SER A 231 -29.99 20.42 0.67
C SER A 231 -28.62 20.06 1.23
N VAL A 232 -28.31 20.54 2.44
CA VAL A 232 -27.04 20.34 3.12
C VAL A 232 -27.22 19.35 4.27
N THR A 233 -26.41 18.31 4.26
CA THR A 233 -26.27 17.34 5.35
C THR A 233 -24.80 17.25 5.77
N VAL A 234 -24.54 17.12 7.07
CA VAL A 234 -23.21 16.90 7.62
C VAL A 234 -23.21 15.61 8.44
N THR A 235 -22.16 14.79 8.31
CA THR A 235 -22.00 13.56 9.12
C THR A 235 -21.83 13.88 10.60
N GLY A 236 -22.15 12.94 11.49
CA GLY A 236 -22.11 13.14 12.94
C GLY A 236 -20.71 13.44 13.52
N ASP A 237 -19.64 13.25 12.74
CA ASP A 237 -18.28 13.64 13.12
C ASP A 237 -17.89 15.07 12.71
N ASP A 238 -18.83 15.81 12.10
CA ASP A 238 -18.71 17.18 11.59
C ASP A 238 -17.65 17.37 10.49
N ARG A 239 -17.32 16.32 9.73
CA ARG A 239 -16.21 16.38 8.74
C ARG A 239 -16.64 16.18 7.29
N VAL A 240 -17.73 15.48 7.04
CA VAL A 240 -18.20 15.23 5.68
C VAL A 240 -19.43 16.08 5.41
N LEU A 241 -19.31 16.96 4.42
CA LEU A 241 -20.39 17.78 3.91
C LEU A 241 -21.01 17.09 2.69
N ILE A 242 -22.33 16.96 2.66
CA ILE A 242 -23.10 16.33 1.60
C ILE A 242 -24.10 17.37 1.08
N LEU A 243 -24.04 17.65 -0.21
CA LEU A 243 -24.91 18.57 -0.92
C LEU A 243 -25.77 17.75 -1.89
N THR A 244 -27.04 17.56 -1.53
CA THR A 244 -27.99 16.80 -2.35
C THR A 244 -28.80 17.80 -3.19
N PRO A 245 -28.74 17.72 -4.54
CA PRO A 245 -29.55 18.57 -5.40
C PRO A 245 -31.03 18.44 -5.10
N VAL A 246 -31.73 19.56 -4.93
CA VAL A 246 -33.20 19.57 -4.78
C VAL A 246 -33.86 19.28 -6.13
N ASP A 247 -33.29 19.83 -7.19
CA ASP A 247 -33.65 19.55 -8.58
C ASP A 247 -32.49 18.83 -9.28
N LEU A 248 -32.82 18.05 -10.33
CA LEU A 248 -31.82 17.37 -11.15
C LEU A 248 -30.83 18.37 -11.76
N LEU A 249 -29.54 18.09 -11.59
CA LEU A 249 -28.45 18.85 -12.21
C LEU A 249 -28.51 18.74 -13.73
N GLY A 250 -27.80 19.64 -14.41
CA GLY A 250 -27.60 19.60 -15.86
C GLY A 250 -28.87 19.77 -16.71
N SER A 251 -28.86 19.17 -17.89
CA SER A 251 -29.96 19.19 -18.87
C SER A 251 -30.26 17.77 -19.32
N PRO A 252 -31.51 17.41 -19.67
CA PRO A 252 -31.84 16.10 -20.25
C PRO A 252 -31.25 15.89 -21.65
N THR A 253 -30.76 16.93 -22.33
CA THR A 253 -30.22 16.84 -23.70
C THR A 253 -28.72 17.05 -23.77
N ASP A 254 -28.19 17.96 -22.95
CA ASP A 254 -26.83 18.47 -23.10
C ASP A 254 -25.99 18.20 -21.85
N LYS A 255 -24.69 17.95 -22.08
CA LYS A 255 -23.70 17.93 -21.00
C LYS A 255 -23.48 19.35 -20.49
N ILE A 256 -23.53 19.55 -19.17
CA ILE A 256 -23.35 20.86 -18.54
C ILE A 256 -22.23 20.78 -17.51
N GLY A 257 -21.26 21.70 -17.59
CA GLY A 257 -20.22 21.83 -16.59
C GLY A 257 -20.74 22.52 -15.32
N TYR A 258 -20.36 22.00 -14.16
CA TYR A 258 -20.63 22.61 -12.85
C TYR A 258 -19.32 22.92 -12.12
N SER A 259 -19.36 23.98 -11.31
CA SER A 259 -18.27 24.39 -10.43
C SER A 259 -18.79 24.48 -9.00
N VAL A 260 -17.99 23.95 -8.07
CA VAL A 260 -18.22 24.07 -6.62
C VAL A 260 -17.13 24.97 -6.06
N LYS A 261 -17.53 25.94 -5.23
CA LYS A 261 -16.61 26.86 -4.57
C LYS A 261 -16.94 26.96 -3.09
N PHE A 262 -15.94 26.71 -2.26
CA PHE A 262 -15.96 27.01 -0.84
C PHE A 262 -15.09 28.24 -0.58
N THR A 263 -15.64 29.20 0.15
CA THR A 263 -14.98 30.47 0.49
C THR A 263 -14.34 30.42 1.88
N ASP A 264 -13.72 31.53 2.27
CA ASP A 264 -13.21 31.77 3.62
C ASP A 264 -14.31 31.77 4.70
N ALA A 265 -15.60 31.81 4.30
CA ALA A 265 -16.72 31.74 5.21
C ALA A 265 -17.04 30.30 5.67
N VAL A 266 -16.45 29.26 5.09
CA VAL A 266 -16.45 27.93 5.71
C VAL A 266 -15.51 27.97 6.92
N LYS A 267 -16.05 27.82 8.13
CA LYS A 267 -15.29 28.03 9.37
C LYS A 267 -14.92 26.73 10.08
N LYS A 268 -13.79 26.78 10.78
CA LYS A 268 -13.40 25.81 11.81
C LYS A 268 -14.14 26.11 13.11
N LEU A 269 -14.08 25.18 14.07
CA LEU A 269 -14.67 25.40 15.41
C LEU A 269 -14.10 26.60 16.18
N ASP A 270 -12.89 27.05 15.84
CA ASP A 270 -12.28 28.27 16.41
C ASP A 270 -12.75 29.58 15.75
N GLY A 271 -13.64 29.51 14.75
CA GLY A 271 -14.18 30.63 13.99
C GLY A 271 -13.26 31.15 12.88
N SER A 272 -12.05 30.61 12.73
CA SER A 272 -11.16 30.94 11.62
C SER A 272 -11.59 30.23 10.33
N SER A 273 -11.16 30.74 9.17
CA SER A 273 -11.43 30.07 7.89
C SER A 273 -10.83 28.67 7.85
N MET A 274 -11.56 27.72 7.27
CA MET A 274 -11.09 26.37 6.97
C MET A 274 -9.83 26.38 6.10
N PHE A 275 -9.64 27.41 5.26
CA PHE A 275 -8.55 27.51 4.29
C PHE A 275 -7.46 28.52 4.65
N LYS A 276 -7.50 29.08 5.87
CA LYS A 276 -6.59 30.16 6.33
C LYS A 276 -5.10 29.85 6.14
N ASN A 277 -4.72 28.57 6.25
CA ASN A 277 -3.34 28.10 6.14
C ASN A 277 -3.03 27.48 4.77
N CYS A 278 -3.95 27.57 3.81
CA CYS A 278 -3.75 27.10 2.45
C CYS A 278 -3.18 28.21 1.57
N ALA A 279 -2.73 27.85 0.35
CA ALA A 279 -2.19 28.82 -0.61
C ALA A 279 -3.23 29.87 -1.04
N ALA A 280 -4.52 29.53 -0.96
CA ALA A 280 -5.63 30.47 -1.10
C ALA A 280 -6.64 30.19 0.02
N ASP A 281 -7.29 31.24 0.51
CA ASP A 281 -8.31 31.14 1.56
C ASP A 281 -9.69 30.73 1.00
N LEU A 282 -9.68 29.81 0.04
CA LEU A 282 -10.85 29.25 -0.65
C LEU A 282 -10.42 27.99 -1.40
N VAL A 283 -11.39 27.23 -1.90
CA VAL A 283 -11.16 26.16 -2.88
C VAL A 283 -12.29 26.14 -3.90
N ALA A 284 -11.94 25.89 -5.16
CA ALA A 284 -12.93 25.63 -6.20
C ALA A 284 -12.47 24.48 -7.11
N TRP A 285 -13.41 23.62 -7.50
CA TRP A 285 -13.19 22.54 -8.47
C TRP A 285 -14.40 22.39 -9.38
N ARG A 286 -14.26 21.60 -10.45
CA ARG A 286 -15.31 21.44 -11.47
C ARG A 286 -15.53 19.99 -11.87
N PHE A 287 -16.71 19.70 -12.40
CA PHE A 287 -17.08 18.42 -13.01
C PHE A 287 -18.11 18.65 -14.13
N VAL A 288 -18.34 17.64 -14.97
CA VAL A 288 -19.30 17.71 -16.08
C VAL A 288 -20.44 16.73 -15.82
N VAL A 289 -21.66 17.27 -15.78
CA VAL A 289 -22.90 16.52 -15.61
C VAL A 289 -23.41 16.06 -16.98
N SER A 290 -23.76 14.78 -17.08
CA SER A 290 -24.33 14.15 -18.26
C SER A 290 -25.83 14.41 -18.39
N SER A 291 -26.44 13.92 -19.47
CA SER A 291 -27.90 13.93 -19.65
C SER A 291 -28.63 12.80 -18.93
N ARG A 292 -27.90 11.86 -18.32
CA ARG A 292 -28.45 10.62 -17.74
C ARG A 292 -28.72 10.74 -16.24
N LEU A 293 -29.68 9.95 -15.78
CA LEU A 293 -29.89 9.67 -14.36
C LEU A 293 -29.20 8.39 -13.98
N ASP A 294 -28.71 8.34 -12.75
CA ASP A 294 -28.26 7.10 -12.15
C ASP A 294 -29.44 6.44 -11.44
N LEU A 295 -29.84 5.29 -11.94
CA LEU A 295 -30.87 4.44 -11.36
C LEU A 295 -30.29 3.06 -11.05
N THR A 296 -28.97 2.96 -10.89
CA THR A 296 -28.29 1.72 -10.55
C THR A 296 -28.19 1.65 -9.04
N PRO A 297 -28.78 0.64 -8.39
CA PRO A 297 -28.54 0.40 -6.97
C PRO A 297 -27.05 0.13 -6.69
N PRO A 298 -26.50 0.65 -5.58
CA PRO A 298 -25.17 0.25 -5.15
C PRO A 298 -25.21 -1.19 -4.66
N LEU A 299 -24.14 -1.92 -4.95
CA LEU A 299 -23.93 -3.29 -4.49
C LEU A 299 -22.52 -3.46 -3.93
N ILE A 300 -22.35 -4.46 -3.07
CA ILE A 300 -21.02 -4.88 -2.62
C ILE A 300 -20.38 -5.73 -3.70
N VAL A 301 -19.20 -5.30 -4.17
CA VAL A 301 -18.45 -5.97 -5.24
C VAL A 301 -18.13 -7.41 -4.82
N PRO A 302 -18.33 -8.42 -5.71
CA PRO A 302 -17.87 -9.78 -5.44
C PRO A 302 -16.39 -9.80 -5.09
N ALA A 303 -16.00 -10.55 -4.05
CA ALA A 303 -14.64 -10.53 -3.47
C ALA A 303 -14.16 -9.14 -2.96
N GLY A 304 -15.04 -8.14 -2.90
CA GLY A 304 -14.78 -6.81 -2.37
C GLY A 304 -14.90 -6.70 -0.85
N ILE A 305 -15.02 -7.82 -0.13
CA ILE A 305 -15.16 -7.88 1.32
C ILE A 305 -13.94 -8.50 1.98
N PHE A 306 -13.62 -8.02 3.17
CA PHE A 306 -12.64 -8.62 4.06
C PHE A 306 -13.13 -8.53 5.50
N PRO A 307 -13.06 -9.60 6.32
CA PRO A 307 -12.74 -10.97 5.94
C PRO A 307 -13.73 -11.57 4.94
N LEU A 308 -13.28 -12.58 4.18
CA LEU A 308 -14.15 -13.38 3.33
C LEU A 308 -15.11 -14.26 4.16
N PRO A 309 -16.24 -14.72 3.59
CA PRO A 309 -17.15 -15.64 4.26
C PRO A 309 -16.44 -16.94 4.63
N ASP A 310 -16.66 -17.36 5.88
CA ASP A 310 -16.02 -18.50 6.53
C ASP A 310 -17.03 -19.15 7.50
N ASN A 311 -17.18 -20.47 7.35
CA ASN A 311 -18.21 -21.30 7.95
C ASN A 311 -17.66 -22.25 9.01
N GLU A 312 -16.35 -22.53 9.05
CA GLU A 312 -15.76 -23.52 9.95
C GLU A 312 -14.56 -22.97 10.72
N LYS A 313 -14.67 -22.96 12.05
CA LYS A 313 -13.56 -22.55 12.92
C LYS A 313 -12.31 -23.41 12.69
N ASP A 314 -11.16 -22.77 12.53
CA ASP A 314 -9.87 -23.45 12.48
C ASP A 314 -9.46 -24.11 13.81
N LEU A 315 -8.68 -25.20 13.70
CA LEU A 315 -8.10 -25.88 14.86
C LEU A 315 -6.64 -25.46 15.03
N TYR A 316 -6.36 -24.67 16.07
CA TYR A 316 -5.00 -24.39 16.53
C TYR A 316 -4.62 -25.41 17.61
N GLN A 317 -3.95 -26.50 17.25
CA GLN A 317 -3.51 -27.52 18.20
C GLN A 317 -2.05 -27.33 18.66
N ALA A 318 -1.89 -27.43 19.98
CA ALA A 318 -0.67 -27.67 20.75
C ALA A 318 0.58 -26.86 20.34
N ILE A 319 0.84 -25.80 21.10
CA ILE A 319 2.19 -25.23 21.21
C ILE A 319 3.07 -26.33 21.80
N THR A 320 3.90 -26.98 20.97
CA THR A 320 5.01 -27.75 21.52
C THR A 320 6.10 -26.73 21.85
N PRO A 321 6.43 -26.49 23.14
CA PRO A 321 7.43 -25.48 23.49
C PRO A 321 8.78 -25.85 22.88
N ALA A 322 9.54 -24.85 22.45
CA ALA A 322 10.88 -25.08 21.91
C ALA A 322 11.73 -25.87 22.92
N GLN A 323 12.42 -26.90 22.45
CA GLN A 323 13.30 -27.73 23.26
C GLN A 323 14.75 -27.29 23.04
N ALA A 324 15.51 -27.10 24.13
CA ALA A 324 16.93 -26.79 24.05
C ALA A 324 17.76 -28.04 23.74
N ALA A 325 18.75 -27.90 22.85
CA ALA A 325 19.70 -28.97 22.56
C ALA A 325 20.52 -29.33 23.81
N THR A 326 20.79 -30.61 24.00
CA THR A 326 21.58 -31.11 25.13
C THR A 326 22.77 -31.93 24.66
N GLY A 327 23.89 -31.82 25.37
CA GLY A 327 25.13 -32.52 25.11
C GLY A 327 25.87 -32.83 26.41
N ALA A 328 27.02 -33.50 26.31
CA ALA A 328 27.82 -33.80 27.48
C ALA A 328 29.32 -33.87 27.17
N ILE A 329 30.15 -33.50 28.14
CA ILE A 329 31.60 -33.74 28.12
C ILE A 329 31.93 -34.70 29.26
N THR A 330 32.67 -35.78 29.00
CA THR A 330 33.13 -36.71 30.04
C THR A 330 34.64 -36.59 30.19
N VAL A 331 35.10 -36.37 31.43
CA VAL A 331 36.53 -36.34 31.77
C VAL A 331 37.00 -37.75 32.10
N ASN A 332 37.91 -38.29 31.29
CA ASN A 332 38.44 -39.64 31.45
C ASN A 332 39.79 -39.63 32.18
N VAL A 333 40.73 -38.83 31.69
CA VAL A 333 42.09 -38.70 32.23
C VAL A 333 42.52 -37.23 32.27
N ALA A 334 43.64 -36.94 32.92
CA ALA A 334 44.17 -35.59 33.04
C ALA A 334 44.52 -35.01 31.65
N PRO A 335 43.95 -33.84 31.27
CA PRO A 335 44.43 -33.11 30.10
C PRO A 335 45.88 -32.66 30.30
N ARG A 336 46.66 -32.64 29.22
CA ARG A 336 48.05 -32.18 29.25
C ARG A 336 48.09 -30.67 29.39
N ILE A 337 49.00 -30.20 30.25
CA ILE A 337 49.33 -28.77 30.38
C ILE A 337 50.65 -28.50 29.67
N TYR A 338 50.87 -27.24 29.30
CA TYR A 338 52.10 -26.82 28.65
C TYR A 338 53.34 -27.05 29.54
N SER A 339 54.41 -27.60 28.97
CA SER A 339 55.73 -27.60 29.59
C SER A 339 56.81 -27.34 28.57
N ALA A 340 57.63 -26.31 28.80
CA ALA A 340 58.76 -25.96 27.95
C ALA A 340 59.83 -27.07 27.93
N ALA A 341 60.59 -27.13 26.83
CA ALA A 341 61.73 -28.03 26.73
C ALA A 341 62.81 -27.64 27.75
N ALA A 342 63.47 -28.63 28.34
CA ALA A 342 64.49 -28.40 29.36
C ALA A 342 65.65 -29.38 29.23
N VAL A 343 66.89 -28.92 29.43
CA VAL A 343 68.07 -29.78 29.44
C VAL A 343 68.03 -30.66 30.68
N GLN A 344 68.04 -31.98 30.49
CA GLN A 344 68.12 -32.92 31.60
C GLN A 344 69.58 -33.21 31.98
N LYS A 345 70.44 -33.49 31.01
CA LYS A 345 71.81 -33.94 31.27
C LYS A 345 72.71 -33.74 30.05
N ILE A 346 73.95 -33.28 30.28
CA ILE A 346 75.03 -33.23 29.28
C ILE A 346 76.15 -34.17 29.73
N THR A 347 76.67 -34.99 28.82
CA THR A 347 77.82 -35.87 29.07
C THR A 347 78.86 -35.71 27.95
N SER A 348 80.14 -35.65 28.29
CA SER A 348 81.24 -35.45 27.32
C SER A 348 82.14 -36.69 27.16
N LEU A 349 82.81 -36.79 26.01
CA LEU A 349 83.91 -37.72 25.75
C LEU A 349 85.06 -36.96 25.04
N PRO A 350 86.29 -36.95 25.58
CA PRO A 350 86.70 -37.48 26.88
C PRO A 350 85.95 -36.87 28.07
N ALA A 351 85.85 -37.60 29.17
CA ALA A 351 85.07 -37.19 30.33
C ALA A 351 85.72 -35.97 31.02
N GLY A 352 84.91 -34.97 31.39
CA GLY A 352 85.35 -33.78 32.12
C GLY A 352 85.39 -32.47 31.33
N LEU A 353 84.97 -32.48 30.05
CA LEU A 353 84.85 -31.26 29.25
C LEU A 353 83.60 -30.49 29.66
N ALA A 354 83.79 -29.28 30.18
CA ALA A 354 82.70 -28.40 30.58
C ALA A 354 81.95 -27.86 29.35
N ALA A 355 80.62 -27.93 29.40
CA ALA A 355 79.77 -27.35 28.37
C ALA A 355 78.51 -26.71 29.00
N GLU A 356 78.09 -25.60 28.43
CA GLU A 356 76.84 -24.90 28.76
C GLU A 356 75.93 -24.87 27.53
N LEU A 357 74.62 -24.90 27.74
CA LEU A 357 73.64 -24.92 26.65
C LEU A 357 72.43 -24.08 27.00
N VAL A 358 72.03 -23.19 26.08
CA VAL A 358 70.78 -22.41 26.13
C VAL A 358 69.84 -22.95 25.06
N LEU A 359 68.70 -23.49 25.46
CA LEU A 359 67.72 -24.10 24.56
C LEU A 359 66.89 -23.05 23.82
N ASP A 360 66.71 -23.30 22.52
CA ASP A 360 65.77 -22.62 21.63
C ASP A 360 65.12 -23.68 20.72
N TYR A 361 64.56 -24.72 21.34
CA TYR A 361 64.04 -25.92 20.67
C TYR A 361 62.57 -26.17 21.01
N HIS A 362 61.75 -26.28 19.97
CA HIS A 362 60.30 -26.49 20.04
C HIS A 362 59.84 -27.85 19.45
N GLY A 363 60.75 -28.83 19.38
CA GLY A 363 60.45 -30.13 18.77
C GLY A 363 60.42 -31.30 19.76
N SER A 364 60.34 -32.52 19.23
CA SER A 364 60.14 -33.76 19.98
C SER A 364 61.40 -34.60 20.23
N ILE A 365 62.58 -34.17 19.75
CA ILE A 365 63.83 -34.91 19.91
C ILE A 365 64.26 -34.89 21.38
N ALA A 366 64.53 -36.08 21.93
CA ALA A 366 64.84 -36.28 23.34
C ALA A 366 66.35 -36.30 23.64
N ALA A 367 67.21 -36.52 22.65
CA ALA A 367 68.64 -36.34 22.81
C ALA A 367 69.32 -35.88 21.52
N PHE A 368 70.38 -35.10 21.71
CA PHE A 368 71.27 -34.64 20.66
C PHE A 368 72.69 -35.12 20.91
N LYS A 369 73.42 -35.35 19.83
CA LYS A 369 74.83 -35.70 19.85
C LYS A 369 75.61 -34.64 19.09
N LEU A 370 76.58 -34.02 19.74
CA LEU A 370 77.48 -33.06 19.14
C LEU A 370 78.87 -33.66 18.99
N THR A 371 79.51 -33.45 17.84
CA THR A 371 80.87 -33.94 17.60
C THR A 371 81.74 -32.89 16.94
N VAL A 372 83.00 -32.79 17.39
CA VAL A 372 84.04 -31.97 16.76
C VAL A 372 84.85 -32.86 15.83
N PRO A 373 84.84 -32.64 14.50
CA PRO A 373 85.58 -33.47 13.55
C PRO A 373 87.08 -33.45 13.81
N ALA A 374 87.75 -34.58 13.58
CA ALA A 374 89.19 -34.72 13.80
C ALA A 374 90.04 -33.83 12.87
N ASP A 375 89.50 -33.48 11.72
CA ASP A 375 90.12 -32.68 10.65
C ASP A 375 89.76 -31.18 10.69
N ALA A 376 88.81 -30.78 11.54
CA ALA A 376 88.33 -29.40 11.65
C ALA A 376 87.96 -29.02 13.10
N PRO A 377 88.95 -28.69 13.97
CA PRO A 377 88.74 -28.49 15.40
C PRO A 377 87.84 -27.29 15.75
N ASN A 378 87.70 -26.32 14.84
CA ASN A 378 86.88 -25.12 15.07
C ASN A 378 85.40 -25.30 14.63
N LYS A 379 85.03 -26.48 14.12
CA LYS A 379 83.67 -26.78 13.66
C LYS A 379 83.03 -27.85 14.54
N ILE A 380 81.71 -27.76 14.68
CA ILE A 380 80.92 -28.72 15.45
C ILE A 380 79.68 -29.15 14.66
N GLN A 381 79.36 -30.43 14.75
CA GLN A 381 78.26 -31.06 14.04
C GLN A 381 77.20 -31.53 15.04
N LEU A 382 75.93 -31.31 14.73
CA LEU A 382 74.78 -31.71 15.54
C LEU A 382 74.06 -32.89 14.87
N PHE A 383 73.83 -33.95 15.64
CA PHE A 383 73.13 -35.15 15.23
C PHE A 383 71.95 -35.46 16.16
N ASP A 384 70.93 -36.15 15.63
CA ASP A 384 69.92 -36.82 16.45
C ASP A 384 70.44 -38.16 17.01
N GLU A 385 69.60 -38.89 17.75
CA GLU A 385 69.93 -40.22 18.29
C GLU A 385 70.19 -41.29 17.21
N ALA A 386 69.72 -41.07 15.98
CA ALA A 386 69.90 -41.98 14.86
C ALA A 386 71.11 -41.61 13.97
N ASP A 387 71.98 -40.72 14.45
CA ASP A 387 73.15 -40.19 13.74
C ASP A 387 72.79 -39.44 12.42
N ASN A 388 71.58 -38.90 12.30
CA ASN A 388 71.24 -37.99 11.20
C ASN A 388 71.79 -36.59 11.49
N LEU A 389 72.49 -36.01 10.53
CA LEU A 389 73.04 -34.66 10.65
C LEU A 389 71.91 -33.62 10.63
N LEU A 390 71.69 -32.92 11.73
CA LEU A 390 70.67 -31.89 11.91
C LEU A 390 71.20 -30.47 11.64
N GLY A 391 72.50 -30.23 11.86
CA GLY A 391 73.10 -28.92 11.70
C GLY A 391 74.61 -28.89 11.85
N LEU A 392 75.22 -27.82 11.36
CA LEU A 392 76.65 -27.53 11.45
C LEU A 392 76.83 -26.12 12.00
N ALA A 393 77.80 -25.92 12.89
CA ALA A 393 78.15 -24.62 13.42
C ALA A 393 79.67 -24.49 13.57
N GLU A 394 80.16 -23.26 13.72
CA GLU A 394 81.55 -22.96 14.01
C GLU A 394 81.64 -22.29 15.38
N PHE A 395 82.71 -22.59 16.13
CA PHE A 395 82.95 -21.93 17.41
C PHE A 395 83.50 -20.51 17.19
N ASP A 396 82.95 -19.53 17.90
CA ASP A 396 83.51 -18.18 17.97
C ASP A 396 84.74 -18.09 18.90
N ALA A 397 85.28 -16.87 19.06
CA ALA A 397 86.47 -16.62 19.88
C ALA A 397 86.24 -16.93 21.38
N GLU A 398 84.99 -17.04 21.81
CA GLU A 398 84.55 -17.31 23.17
C GLU A 398 84.11 -18.78 23.37
N GLY A 399 84.22 -19.63 22.33
CA GLY A 399 83.88 -21.05 22.36
C GLY A 399 82.37 -21.32 22.27
N VAL A 400 81.60 -20.42 21.66
CA VAL A 400 80.15 -20.54 21.46
C VAL A 400 79.86 -20.95 20.02
N ALA A 401 78.95 -21.92 19.85
CA ALA A 401 78.42 -22.39 18.58
C ALA A 401 76.89 -22.33 18.61
N VAL A 402 76.27 -21.75 17.58
CA VAL A 402 74.82 -21.55 17.50
C VAL A 402 74.21 -22.51 16.48
N PHE A 403 73.26 -23.33 16.93
CA PHE A 403 72.39 -24.12 16.06
C PHE A 403 71.00 -23.50 16.05
N GLU A 404 70.69 -22.75 14.99
CA GLU A 404 69.40 -22.07 14.83
C GLU A 404 68.21 -23.05 14.93
N ASN A 405 67.19 -22.68 15.71
CA ASN A 405 66.01 -23.52 16.04
C ASN A 405 66.28 -24.76 16.90
N TYR A 406 67.48 -24.89 17.47
CA TYR A 406 67.81 -25.96 18.42
C TYR A 406 68.37 -25.40 19.73
N PHE A 407 69.60 -24.87 19.72
CA PHE A 407 70.22 -24.31 20.92
C PHE A 407 71.54 -23.60 20.64
N THR A 408 71.94 -22.75 21.57
CA THR A 408 73.30 -22.21 21.65
C THR A 408 74.15 -23.09 22.57
N PHE A 409 75.25 -23.62 22.05
CA PHE A 409 76.17 -24.51 22.75
C PHE A 409 77.48 -23.78 23.04
N LYS A 410 77.99 -23.88 24.26
CA LYS A 410 79.28 -23.28 24.64
C LYS A 410 80.21 -24.32 25.24
N ALA A 411 81.39 -24.46 24.65
CA ALA A 411 82.47 -25.31 25.15
C ALA A 411 83.82 -24.64 24.91
N ILE A 412 84.48 -24.20 25.98
CA ILE A 412 85.77 -23.50 25.90
C ILE A 412 86.91 -24.46 25.54
N ASP A 413 86.89 -25.67 26.11
CA ASP A 413 87.85 -26.74 25.82
C ASP A 413 87.20 -27.80 24.94
N HIS A 414 87.58 -27.84 23.66
CA HIS A 414 86.96 -28.66 22.62
C HIS A 414 88.00 -29.28 21.66
N PRO A 415 88.88 -30.18 22.13
CA PRO A 415 89.88 -30.81 21.26
C PRO A 415 89.22 -31.61 20.13
N ALA A 416 89.94 -31.76 19.02
CA ALA A 416 89.46 -32.52 17.87
C ALA A 416 89.07 -33.96 18.28
N GLY A 417 87.89 -34.43 17.86
CA GLY A 417 87.33 -35.72 18.26
C GLY A 417 86.46 -35.69 19.53
N SER A 418 86.24 -34.53 20.14
CA SER A 418 85.33 -34.38 21.29
C SER A 418 83.88 -34.66 20.92
N LEU A 419 83.15 -35.26 21.85
CA LEU A 419 81.72 -35.56 21.71
C LEU A 419 80.96 -35.11 22.96
N TRP A 420 79.77 -34.52 22.75
CA TRP A 420 78.79 -34.28 23.80
C TRP A 420 77.47 -34.95 23.48
N GLN A 421 76.87 -35.60 24.46
CA GLN A 421 75.50 -36.09 24.40
C GLN A 421 74.63 -35.24 25.33
N VAL A 422 73.58 -34.65 24.77
CA VAL A 422 72.66 -33.73 25.44
C VAL A 422 71.29 -34.39 25.49
N ASN A 423 70.85 -34.80 26.68
CA ASN A 423 69.50 -35.31 26.91
C ASN A 423 68.57 -34.15 27.27
N ILE A 424 67.42 -34.07 26.61
CA ILE A 424 66.42 -33.02 26.75
C ILE A 424 65.08 -33.65 27.15
N LYS A 425 64.36 -32.94 28.00
CA LYS A 425 62.92 -33.13 28.19
C LYS A 425 62.22 -32.35 27.08
N PRO A 426 61.56 -32.98 26.10
CA PRO A 426 60.92 -32.28 24.99
C PRO A 426 59.77 -31.38 25.44
N GLU A 427 59.40 -30.41 24.61
CA GLU A 427 58.25 -29.55 24.81
C GLU A 427 56.94 -30.37 24.75
N VAL A 428 56.01 -30.08 25.65
CA VAL A 428 54.65 -30.65 25.62
C VAL A 428 53.66 -29.52 25.43
N LEU A 429 52.92 -29.57 24.33
CA LEU A 429 51.82 -28.64 24.07
C LEU A 429 50.63 -28.94 24.98
N ALA A 430 49.96 -27.89 25.45
CA ALA A 430 48.75 -28.01 26.23
C ALA A 430 47.59 -28.52 25.36
N ASP A 431 46.72 -29.34 25.95
CA ASP A 431 45.48 -29.71 25.30
C ASP A 431 44.50 -28.51 25.30
N THR A 432 43.54 -28.51 24.37
CA THR A 432 42.54 -27.47 24.22
C THR A 432 41.12 -28.04 24.17
N LEU A 433 40.17 -27.20 24.58
CA LEU A 433 38.73 -27.39 24.44
C LEU A 433 38.18 -26.18 23.68
N THR A 434 37.51 -26.41 22.57
CA THR A 434 36.89 -25.37 21.76
C THR A 434 35.37 -25.43 21.93
N VAL A 435 34.76 -24.29 22.23
CA VAL A 435 33.31 -24.10 22.27
C VAL A 435 32.95 -22.98 21.31
N ASN A 436 32.25 -23.33 20.23
CA ASN A 436 31.95 -22.48 19.10
C ASN A 436 33.23 -21.83 18.53
N ASN A 437 33.39 -20.51 18.68
CA ASN A 437 34.58 -19.77 18.23
C ASN A 437 35.63 -19.52 19.34
N THR A 438 35.39 -19.99 20.57
CA THR A 438 36.28 -19.73 21.72
C THR A 438 37.13 -20.95 22.04
N VAL A 439 38.45 -20.78 22.05
CA VAL A 439 39.42 -21.83 22.42
C VAL A 439 39.87 -21.64 23.86
N TYR A 440 39.73 -22.69 24.66
CA TYR A 440 40.22 -22.79 26.03
C TYR A 440 41.42 -23.73 26.11
N THR A 441 42.45 -23.35 26.84
CA THR A 441 43.70 -24.13 26.97
C THR A 441 43.87 -24.66 28.38
N PHE A 442 44.26 -25.92 28.54
CA PHE A 442 44.49 -26.51 29.87
C PHE A 442 45.83 -26.05 30.45
N ALA A 443 45.81 -25.53 31.69
CA ALA A 443 46.99 -24.97 32.36
C ALA A 443 47.00 -25.23 33.87
N ALA A 444 48.10 -24.87 34.54
CA ALA A 444 48.24 -24.98 36.00
C ALA A 444 47.42 -23.93 36.77
N THR A 445 47.14 -22.78 36.15
CA THR A 445 46.37 -21.65 36.70
C THR A 445 45.10 -21.40 35.86
N ALA A 446 44.17 -20.59 36.38
CA ALA A 446 42.83 -20.39 35.81
C ALA A 446 42.64 -19.04 35.07
N GLU A 447 43.72 -18.38 34.69
CA GLU A 447 43.69 -17.01 34.15
C GLU A 447 43.22 -16.96 32.67
N ASN A 448 42.55 -15.88 32.26
CA ASN A 448 42.07 -15.64 30.88
C ASN A 448 41.25 -16.82 30.31
N ASN A 449 41.65 -17.40 29.17
CA ASN A 449 41.00 -18.56 28.56
C ASN A 449 41.58 -19.90 29.05
N PHE A 450 42.29 -19.93 30.17
CA PHE A 450 42.84 -21.16 30.71
C PHE A 450 41.87 -21.93 31.62
N ILE A 451 41.83 -23.25 31.42
CA ILE A 451 41.13 -24.20 32.29
C ILE A 451 42.17 -24.83 33.21
N ARG A 452 42.00 -24.66 34.52
CA ARG A 452 42.91 -25.21 35.51
C ARG A 452 42.85 -26.75 35.53
N VAL A 453 44.01 -27.39 35.54
CA VAL A 453 44.17 -28.83 35.81
C VAL A 453 44.55 -29.04 37.29
N PRO A 454 43.77 -29.82 38.07
CA PRO A 454 44.07 -30.05 39.48
C PRO A 454 45.30 -30.93 39.68
N ALA A 455 46.11 -30.62 40.68
CA ALA A 455 47.20 -31.46 41.17
C ALA A 455 47.01 -31.69 42.69
N PRO A 456 46.81 -32.94 43.17
CA PRO A 456 46.67 -34.18 42.39
C PRO A 456 45.40 -34.19 41.52
N PHE A 457 45.44 -34.95 40.42
CA PHE A 457 44.33 -35.00 39.47
C PHE A 457 43.09 -35.69 40.07
N ALA A 458 41.94 -35.07 39.87
CA ALA A 458 40.64 -35.62 40.20
C ALA A 458 39.64 -35.22 39.10
N ALA A 459 39.03 -36.23 38.45
CA ALA A 459 38.20 -36.02 37.26
C ALA A 459 36.93 -35.22 37.54
N ASP A 460 36.37 -35.31 38.75
CA ASP A 460 35.24 -34.53 39.24
C ASP A 460 35.60 -33.04 39.42
N LYS A 461 36.75 -32.75 40.01
CA LYS A 461 37.26 -31.38 40.13
C LYS A 461 37.60 -30.79 38.76
N GLN A 462 38.18 -31.59 37.86
CA GLN A 462 38.44 -31.17 36.48
C GLN A 462 37.13 -30.83 35.75
N ALA A 463 36.10 -31.66 35.92
CA ALA A 463 34.79 -31.41 35.33
C ALA A 463 34.14 -30.14 35.88
N ALA A 464 34.27 -29.87 37.18
CA ALA A 464 33.81 -28.63 37.80
C ALA A 464 34.54 -27.39 37.24
N TYR A 465 35.86 -27.47 37.03
CA TYR A 465 36.61 -26.36 36.42
C TYR A 465 36.24 -26.14 34.95
N ILE A 466 36.02 -27.20 34.18
CA ILE A 466 35.53 -27.11 32.80
C ILE A 466 34.14 -26.45 32.80
N ALA A 467 33.19 -26.98 33.58
CA ALA A 467 31.83 -26.46 33.66
C ALA A 467 31.80 -24.97 34.06
N ALA A 468 32.54 -24.59 35.09
CA ALA A 468 32.63 -23.20 35.54
C ALA A 468 33.19 -22.26 34.46
N LYS A 469 34.09 -22.76 33.58
CA LYS A 469 34.71 -21.94 32.54
C LYS A 469 33.83 -21.78 31.30
N ILE A 470 33.12 -22.84 30.90
CA ILE A 470 32.30 -22.84 29.68
C ILE A 470 30.84 -22.40 29.91
N ASN A 471 30.42 -22.21 31.16
CA ASN A 471 29.09 -21.71 31.50
C ASN A 471 28.98 -20.21 31.13
N GLY A 472 28.21 -19.85 30.09
CA GLY A 472 28.26 -18.52 29.47
C GLY A 472 27.03 -18.10 28.65
N LEU A 473 27.25 -17.27 27.61
CA LEU A 473 26.17 -16.64 26.80
C LEU A 473 25.34 -17.65 26.00
N GLU A 474 25.96 -18.71 25.47
CA GLU A 474 25.30 -19.66 24.54
C GLU A 474 24.99 -21.04 25.13
N ILE A 475 25.75 -21.48 26.16
CA ILE A 475 25.61 -22.80 26.79
C ILE A 475 25.57 -22.65 28.31
N GLN A 476 24.63 -23.37 28.94
CA GLN A 476 24.62 -23.66 30.36
C GLN A 476 25.32 -25.00 30.61
N ALA A 477 26.33 -25.00 31.48
CA ALA A 477 27.12 -26.20 31.77
C ALA A 477 27.10 -26.51 33.27
N VAL A 478 26.76 -27.75 33.62
CA VAL A 478 26.67 -28.22 35.01
C VAL A 478 27.48 -29.49 35.17
N ALA A 479 28.45 -29.48 36.09
CA ALA A 479 29.23 -30.66 36.44
C ALA A 479 28.44 -31.60 37.37
N ALA A 480 28.41 -32.88 37.03
CA ALA A 480 27.86 -33.98 37.81
C ALA A 480 28.90 -35.12 37.89
N GLY A 481 29.73 -35.08 38.93
CA GLY A 481 30.90 -35.96 39.02
C GLY A 481 31.87 -35.68 37.86
N ARG A 482 32.24 -36.70 37.09
CA ARG A 482 33.16 -36.57 35.94
C ARG A 482 32.50 -36.13 34.63
N ILE A 483 31.18 -35.93 34.63
CA ILE A 483 30.40 -35.57 33.44
C ILE A 483 29.98 -34.11 33.57
N ILE A 484 30.13 -33.34 32.49
CA ILE A 484 29.60 -31.99 32.34
C ILE A 484 28.38 -32.10 31.44
N ASN A 485 27.19 -31.88 31.99
CA ASN A 485 25.97 -31.78 31.21
C ASN A 485 25.87 -30.38 30.61
N MET A 486 25.65 -30.29 29.31
CA MET A 486 25.56 -29.04 28.57
C MET A 486 24.15 -28.88 28.00
N GLN A 487 23.60 -27.69 28.11
CA GLN A 487 22.32 -27.30 27.53
C GLN A 487 22.47 -25.98 26.79
N ALA A 488 21.96 -25.88 25.57
CA ALA A 488 21.91 -24.62 24.84
C ALA A 488 21.01 -23.63 25.60
N LYS A 489 21.44 -22.37 25.74
CA LYS A 489 20.71 -21.35 26.50
C LYS A 489 19.44 -20.87 25.78
N VAL A 490 19.46 -20.87 24.45
CA VAL A 490 18.31 -20.59 23.59
C VAL A 490 17.73 -21.93 23.11
N ALA A 491 16.44 -22.13 23.33
CA ALA A 491 15.74 -23.32 22.87
C ALA A 491 15.46 -23.22 21.35
N GLY A 492 15.61 -24.33 20.61
CA GLY A 492 15.45 -24.35 19.15
C GLY A 492 16.45 -25.25 18.43
N ALA A 493 16.24 -25.45 17.12
CA ALA A 493 17.09 -26.25 16.25
C ALA A 493 18.49 -25.64 16.08
N ALA A 494 18.61 -24.32 16.20
CA ALA A 494 19.90 -23.60 16.17
C ALA A 494 20.88 -24.11 17.26
N GLY A 495 20.37 -24.57 18.41
CA GLY A 495 21.19 -25.14 19.48
C GLY A 495 21.92 -26.43 19.07
N ASN A 496 21.46 -27.13 18.04
CA ASN A 496 22.11 -28.34 17.51
C ASN A 496 23.40 -28.01 16.74
N SER A 497 23.60 -26.75 16.35
CA SER A 497 24.76 -26.30 15.59
C SER A 497 25.90 -25.76 16.47
N LEU A 498 25.74 -25.76 17.80
CA LEU A 498 26.78 -25.33 18.73
C LEU A 498 27.92 -26.36 18.76
N LEU A 499 29.07 -25.99 18.20
CA LEU A 499 30.23 -26.86 18.08
C LEU A 499 31.00 -26.95 19.40
N VAL A 500 31.26 -28.17 19.88
CA VAL A 500 32.16 -28.42 21.02
C VAL A 500 33.18 -29.48 20.61
N THR A 501 34.47 -29.17 20.65
CA THR A 501 35.56 -30.07 20.22
C THR A 501 36.75 -30.00 21.16
N THR A 502 37.62 -31.00 21.14
CA THR A 502 38.87 -31.02 21.95
C THR A 502 40.04 -31.46 21.09
N SER A 503 41.25 -30.99 21.42
CA SER A 503 42.49 -31.50 20.82
C SER A 503 42.87 -32.90 21.33
N ASN A 504 42.26 -33.39 22.41
CA ASN A 504 42.59 -34.68 23.02
C ASN A 504 41.33 -35.49 23.39
N ASN A 505 40.86 -36.29 22.43
CA ASN A 505 39.70 -37.17 22.58
C ASN A 505 39.91 -38.33 23.57
N THR A 506 41.15 -38.59 24.00
CA THR A 506 41.42 -39.59 25.05
C THR A 506 41.18 -39.01 26.45
N ALA A 507 41.49 -37.73 26.65
CA ALA A 507 41.26 -37.01 27.91
C ALA A 507 39.79 -36.63 28.09
N LEU A 508 39.14 -36.15 27.02
CA LEU A 508 37.74 -35.71 27.04
C LEU A 508 36.93 -36.41 25.95
N THR A 509 35.81 -37.02 26.33
CA THR A 509 34.82 -37.54 25.37
C THR A 509 33.67 -36.56 25.25
N ILE A 510 33.39 -36.09 24.03
CA ILE A 510 32.33 -35.10 23.77
C ILE A 510 31.16 -35.78 23.09
N LYS A 511 29.98 -35.64 23.69
CA LYS A 511 28.69 -35.89 23.06
C LYS A 511 28.16 -34.54 22.55
N PRO A 512 28.04 -34.34 21.22
CA PRO A 512 27.56 -33.08 20.64
C PRO A 512 26.18 -32.68 21.15
N LEU A 513 25.87 -31.38 21.12
CA LEU A 513 24.54 -30.89 21.42
C LEU A 513 23.57 -31.36 20.33
N SER A 514 22.49 -32.03 20.75
CA SER A 514 21.46 -32.54 19.84
C SER A 514 20.09 -32.56 20.54
N GLY A 515 19.03 -32.75 19.76
CA GLY A 515 17.65 -32.82 20.28
C GLY A 515 17.00 -31.45 20.53
N GLY A 516 17.60 -30.36 20.07
CA GLY A 516 16.95 -29.05 20.02
C GLY A 516 15.91 -29.02 18.91
N VAL A 517 14.71 -28.54 19.22
CA VAL A 517 13.57 -28.45 18.30
C VAL A 517 12.95 -27.07 18.44
N ASP A 518 12.68 -26.41 17.31
CA ASP A 518 11.97 -25.13 17.30
C ASP A 518 10.53 -25.30 17.80
N ARG A 519 9.93 -24.21 18.25
CA ARG A 519 8.50 -24.19 18.58
C ARG A 519 7.71 -24.63 17.35
N GLN A 520 6.90 -25.69 17.49
CA GLN A 520 5.99 -26.14 16.45
C GLN A 520 4.57 -25.71 16.80
N GLU A 521 3.94 -25.02 15.86
CA GLU A 521 2.52 -24.68 15.89
C GLU A 521 1.84 -25.53 14.83
N SER A 522 0.88 -26.35 15.23
CA SER A 522 0.02 -27.06 14.28
C SER A 522 -1.29 -26.28 14.19
N SER A 523 -1.57 -25.72 13.01
CA SER A 523 -2.89 -25.22 12.67
C SER A 523 -3.45 -26.11 11.57
N GLN A 524 -4.71 -26.49 11.71
CA GLN A 524 -5.49 -27.11 10.66
C GLN A 524 -6.54 -26.10 10.23
N THR A 525 -6.45 -25.67 8.98
CA THR A 525 -7.49 -24.86 8.34
C THR A 525 -8.61 -25.77 7.88
N ASN A 526 -9.83 -25.54 8.36
CA ASN A 526 -10.98 -26.40 8.05
C ASN A 526 -11.67 -25.99 6.74
N ASP A 527 -11.86 -24.68 6.52
CA ASP A 527 -12.31 -24.10 5.25
C ASP A 527 -11.43 -22.92 4.81
N LYS A 528 -11.66 -21.71 5.34
CA LYS A 528 -10.84 -20.53 5.15
C LYS A 528 -10.17 -20.19 6.46
N LYS A 529 -8.98 -19.59 6.36
CA LYS A 529 -8.20 -19.28 7.54
C LYS A 529 -8.91 -18.25 8.43
N ASP A 530 -9.07 -18.60 9.72
CA ASP A 530 -9.56 -17.68 10.76
C ASP A 530 -8.73 -16.39 10.75
N ARG A 531 -9.38 -15.23 10.74
CA ARG A 531 -8.65 -13.96 10.68
C ARG A 531 -8.10 -13.55 12.04
N PRO A 532 -6.88 -12.97 12.10
CA PRO A 532 -6.34 -12.39 13.32
C PRO A 532 -7.31 -11.38 13.94
N MET A 533 -7.38 -11.31 15.26
CA MET A 533 -8.30 -10.41 15.95
C MET A 533 -8.03 -8.92 15.67
N ASN A 534 -6.81 -8.53 15.26
CA ASN A 534 -6.50 -7.15 14.88
C ASN A 534 -6.94 -6.75 13.44
N SER A 535 -7.73 -7.59 12.79
CA SER A 535 -8.30 -7.29 11.46
C SER A 535 -9.35 -6.18 11.54
N ALA A 536 -9.25 -5.19 10.66
CA ALA A 536 -10.38 -4.35 10.30
C ALA A 536 -11.30 -5.13 9.34
N ILE A 537 -12.60 -4.79 9.34
CA ILE A 537 -13.54 -5.32 8.35
C ILE A 537 -13.69 -4.27 7.25
N GLN A 538 -13.64 -4.68 6.00
CA GLN A 538 -13.73 -3.82 4.82
C GLN A 538 -14.83 -4.31 3.88
N LEU A 539 -15.60 -3.37 3.33
CA LEU A 539 -16.63 -3.58 2.32
C LEU A 539 -16.41 -2.60 1.17
N ASN A 540 -16.24 -3.11 -0.04
CA ASN A 540 -16.10 -2.31 -1.26
C ASN A 540 -17.38 -2.34 -2.09
N PHE A 541 -17.88 -1.16 -2.41
CA PHE A 541 -19.04 -0.93 -3.25
C PHE A 541 -18.61 -0.62 -4.68
N ASN A 542 -19.46 -0.98 -5.64
CA ASN A 542 -19.25 -0.68 -7.07
C ASN A 542 -19.26 0.83 -7.36
N GLU A 543 -19.89 1.62 -6.49
CA GLU A 543 -20.08 3.06 -6.64
C GLU A 543 -20.03 3.81 -5.30
N ALA A 544 -20.09 5.14 -5.37
CA ALA A 544 -19.98 6.00 -4.19
C ALA A 544 -21.28 5.92 -3.38
N ILE A 545 -21.16 5.64 -2.07
CA ILE A 545 -22.28 5.59 -1.14
C ILE A 545 -22.42 6.88 -0.33
N ASN A 546 -23.63 7.14 0.16
CA ASN A 546 -23.89 8.29 1.02
C ASN A 546 -23.36 8.05 2.45
N PRO A 547 -22.31 8.77 2.89
CA PRO A 547 -21.66 8.53 4.17
C PRO A 547 -22.53 8.88 5.38
N ALA A 548 -23.58 9.70 5.24
CA ALA A 548 -24.48 10.02 6.36
C ALA A 548 -25.27 8.81 6.85
N THR A 549 -25.43 7.78 6.01
CA THR A 549 -26.19 6.56 6.35
C THR A 549 -25.33 5.45 6.96
N VAL A 550 -24.01 5.58 6.93
CA VAL A 550 -23.12 4.43 7.20
C VAL A 550 -21.84 4.80 7.96
N SER A 551 -21.42 6.07 7.96
CA SER A 551 -20.21 6.54 8.65
C SER A 551 -20.56 7.07 10.05
N GLY A 552 -19.85 6.63 11.09
CA GLY A 552 -20.09 7.06 12.46
C GLY A 552 -19.68 6.04 13.52
N LEU A 553 -20.05 6.28 14.78
CA LEU A 553 -19.92 5.25 15.81
C LEU A 553 -20.91 4.12 15.49
N ALA A 554 -20.55 2.88 15.83
CA ALA A 554 -21.44 1.74 15.63
C ALA A 554 -22.82 1.95 16.27
N ALA A 555 -22.87 2.64 17.40
CA ALA A 555 -24.10 3.00 18.11
C ALA A 555 -25.02 3.97 17.36
N ASP A 556 -24.51 4.72 16.38
CA ASP A 556 -25.29 5.70 15.62
C ASP A 556 -25.84 5.11 14.31
N VAL A 557 -25.24 4.03 13.81
CA VAL A 557 -25.56 3.45 12.49
C VAL A 557 -26.07 2.00 12.54
N PHE A 558 -26.23 1.41 13.73
CA PHE A 558 -26.54 -0.02 13.91
C PHE A 558 -27.84 -0.52 13.25
N ASP A 559 -28.79 0.38 13.02
CA ASP A 559 -30.04 0.07 12.30
C ASP A 559 -29.79 -0.18 10.80
N ARG A 560 -28.71 0.39 10.25
CA ARG A 560 -28.35 0.37 8.83
C ARG A 560 -27.18 -0.55 8.53
N ILE A 561 -26.17 -0.56 9.40
CA ILE A 561 -25.00 -1.44 9.31
C ILE A 561 -24.51 -1.82 10.72
N ARG A 562 -24.23 -3.11 10.95
CA ARG A 562 -23.73 -3.57 12.24
C ARG A 562 -22.89 -4.83 12.14
N VAL A 563 -21.99 -4.99 13.10
CA VAL A 563 -21.26 -6.24 13.37
C VAL A 563 -21.93 -6.91 14.56
N VAL A 564 -22.31 -8.18 14.40
CA VAL A 564 -23.04 -8.97 15.41
C VAL A 564 -22.42 -10.35 15.56
N ASN A 565 -22.85 -11.07 16.58
CA ASN A 565 -22.58 -12.49 16.71
C ASN A 565 -23.31 -13.28 15.61
N ALA A 566 -22.59 -14.13 14.88
CA ALA A 566 -23.12 -14.86 13.74
C ALA A 566 -24.11 -15.96 14.13
N VAL A 567 -24.03 -16.49 15.36
CA VAL A 567 -24.95 -17.52 15.86
C VAL A 567 -26.12 -16.91 16.63
N ASP A 568 -27.18 -17.71 16.81
CA ASP A 568 -28.32 -17.35 17.65
C ASP A 568 -27.82 -16.90 19.04
N SER A 569 -28.09 -15.64 19.35
CA SER A 569 -27.49 -14.95 20.48
C SER A 569 -28.49 -14.02 21.15
N TYR A 570 -28.23 -13.70 22.41
CA TYR A 570 -29.14 -12.96 23.25
C TYR A 570 -29.02 -11.45 23.02
N SER A 571 -30.17 -10.77 23.01
CA SER A 571 -30.25 -9.32 22.96
C SER A 571 -29.89 -8.70 24.31
N ALA A 572 -29.60 -7.39 24.27
CA ALA A 572 -29.27 -6.58 25.43
C ALA A 572 -30.28 -6.73 26.58
N GLY A 573 -29.78 -6.82 27.81
CA GLY A 573 -30.55 -7.01 29.04
C GLY A 573 -30.87 -8.46 29.39
N THR A 574 -30.66 -9.41 28.46
CA THR A 574 -30.83 -10.84 28.71
C THR A 574 -29.68 -11.38 29.57
N ALA A 575 -29.97 -12.35 30.45
CA ALA A 575 -28.95 -12.97 31.31
C ALA A 575 -27.93 -13.78 30.49
N CYS A 576 -26.65 -13.67 30.83
CA CYS A 576 -25.54 -14.37 30.17
C CYS A 576 -24.49 -14.83 31.17
N THR A 577 -23.69 -15.81 30.76
CA THR A 577 -22.55 -16.36 31.50
C THR A 577 -21.23 -16.20 30.77
N ALA A 578 -21.27 -16.00 29.45
CA ALA A 578 -20.11 -15.78 28.59
C ALA A 578 -20.41 -14.75 27.50
N ASN A 579 -19.37 -14.03 27.08
CA ASN A 579 -19.43 -13.03 26.01
C ASN A 579 -20.04 -13.58 24.72
N ALA A 580 -19.67 -14.81 24.33
CA ALA A 580 -20.15 -15.46 23.11
C ALA A 580 -21.67 -15.76 23.09
N GLN A 581 -22.38 -15.57 24.20
CA GLN A 581 -23.84 -15.71 24.25
C GLN A 581 -24.58 -14.44 23.83
N CYS A 582 -23.89 -13.30 23.77
CA CYS A 582 -24.50 -12.01 23.49
C CYS A 582 -24.30 -11.61 22.03
N GLN A 583 -25.28 -10.91 21.45
CA GLN A 583 -25.18 -10.34 20.09
C GLN A 583 -23.99 -9.39 19.94
N SER A 584 -23.63 -8.68 21.01
CA SER A 584 -22.51 -7.75 21.06
C SER A 584 -21.16 -8.38 21.37
N TYR A 585 -21.11 -9.68 21.67
CA TYR A 585 -19.95 -10.32 22.32
C TYR A 585 -19.55 -9.67 23.67
N LYS A 586 -20.47 -8.96 24.35
CA LYS A 586 -20.23 -8.31 25.64
C LYS A 586 -21.26 -8.75 26.69
N CYS A 587 -20.81 -9.55 27.67
CA CYS A 587 -21.56 -9.98 28.85
C CYS A 587 -20.99 -9.29 30.10
N GLU A 588 -21.72 -8.35 30.68
CA GLU A 588 -21.29 -7.58 31.85
C GLU A 588 -22.29 -7.75 33.00
N ASN A 589 -21.79 -7.99 34.21
CA ASN A 589 -22.62 -8.21 35.40
C ASN A 589 -23.70 -9.30 35.21
N GLY A 590 -23.41 -10.31 34.38
CA GLY A 590 -24.33 -11.39 34.06
C GLY A 590 -25.45 -11.01 33.08
N GLN A 591 -25.35 -9.88 32.37
CA GLN A 591 -26.31 -9.44 31.36
C GLN A 591 -25.62 -9.02 30.06
N CYS A 592 -26.28 -9.28 28.93
CA CYS A 592 -25.79 -8.83 27.63
C CYS A 592 -25.90 -7.31 27.50
N VAL A 593 -24.83 -6.68 27.02
CA VAL A 593 -24.76 -5.21 26.85
C VAL A 593 -24.68 -4.88 25.38
N GLY A 594 -25.68 -4.17 24.86
CA GLY A 594 -25.80 -3.82 23.44
C GLY A 594 -26.19 -4.99 22.53
N ASN A 595 -26.57 -4.66 21.29
CA ASN A 595 -27.00 -5.62 20.26
C ASN A 595 -26.01 -5.71 19.07
N HIS A 596 -24.80 -5.19 19.25
CA HIS A 596 -23.77 -5.11 18.23
C HIS A 596 -22.38 -5.00 18.88
N VAL A 597 -21.34 -5.37 18.14
CA VAL A 597 -19.95 -5.16 18.55
C VAL A 597 -19.64 -3.66 18.50
N GLY A 598 -19.02 -3.16 19.57
CA GLY A 598 -18.63 -1.76 19.67
C GLY A 598 -17.48 -1.40 18.73
N GLY A 599 -17.52 -0.20 18.16
CA GLY A 599 -16.56 0.26 17.17
C GLY A 599 -17.06 1.47 16.42
N LYS A 600 -16.47 1.72 15.25
CA LYS A 600 -16.88 2.77 14.32
C LYS A 600 -16.81 2.30 12.88
N PHE A 601 -17.68 2.84 12.05
CA PHE A 601 -17.66 2.69 10.61
C PHE A 601 -17.09 3.96 9.97
N VAL A 602 -16.17 3.78 9.02
CA VAL A 602 -15.50 4.89 8.31
C VAL A 602 -15.67 4.68 6.82
N VAL A 603 -16.12 5.71 6.12
CA VAL A 603 -16.20 5.72 4.66
C VAL A 603 -14.94 6.35 4.08
N SER A 604 -14.36 5.72 3.06
CA SER A 604 -13.13 6.16 2.40
C SER A 604 -13.13 5.79 0.91
N ASN A 605 -12.00 6.00 0.22
CA ASN A 605 -11.80 5.58 -1.17
C ASN A 605 -12.83 6.16 -2.16
N ASN A 606 -12.94 7.51 -2.21
CA ASN A 606 -13.97 8.20 -2.99
C ASN A 606 -15.40 7.73 -2.66
N TYR A 607 -15.63 7.46 -1.38
CA TYR A 607 -16.89 6.97 -0.81
C TYR A 607 -17.32 5.59 -1.30
N ARG A 608 -16.39 4.75 -1.77
CA ARG A 608 -16.68 3.39 -2.25
C ARG A 608 -16.32 2.31 -1.25
N THR A 609 -15.65 2.64 -0.15
CA THR A 609 -15.19 1.65 0.82
C THR A 609 -15.69 2.00 2.22
N VAL A 610 -16.33 1.04 2.89
CA VAL A 610 -16.70 1.12 4.31
C VAL A 610 -15.77 0.22 5.11
N GLU A 611 -15.22 0.75 6.21
CA GLU A 611 -14.39 -0.02 7.12
C GLU A 611 -14.93 0.04 8.54
N PHE A 612 -15.05 -1.12 9.20
CA PHE A 612 -15.32 -1.20 10.62
C PHE A 612 -14.03 -1.42 11.42
N ILE A 613 -13.85 -0.60 12.44
CA ILE A 613 -12.74 -0.68 13.39
C ILE A 613 -13.34 -0.81 14.79
N SER A 614 -13.00 -1.90 15.48
CA SER A 614 -13.43 -2.18 16.86
C SER A 614 -13.02 -1.08 17.84
N ASP A 615 -13.71 -0.98 18.98
CA ASP A 615 -13.35 -0.11 20.10
C ASP A 615 -12.46 -0.79 21.16
N VAL A 616 -12.21 -2.09 21.03
CA VAL A 616 -11.44 -2.87 22.01
C VAL A 616 -9.95 -2.80 21.72
N LYS A 617 -9.21 -2.00 22.50
CA LYS A 617 -7.75 -1.94 22.41
C LYS A 617 -7.11 -3.29 22.79
N CYS A 618 -6.18 -3.77 21.97
CA CYS A 618 -5.49 -5.05 22.18
C CYS A 618 -3.98 -5.00 21.94
N GLY A 619 -3.45 -3.92 21.35
CA GLY A 619 -2.03 -3.81 21.05
C GLY A 619 -1.59 -2.40 20.69
N VAL A 620 -0.34 -2.28 20.29
CA VAL A 620 0.27 -1.06 19.76
C VAL A 620 1.15 -1.45 18.57
N ASN A 621 1.05 -0.74 17.45
CA ASN A 621 1.84 -1.03 16.25
C ASN A 621 3.26 -0.44 16.32
N GLY A 622 4.10 -0.70 15.30
CA GLY A 622 5.48 -0.19 15.24
C GLY A 622 5.63 1.34 15.22
N CYS A 623 4.53 2.08 15.06
CA CYS A 623 4.46 3.54 15.08
C CYS A 623 3.99 4.12 16.42
N GLY A 624 3.65 3.27 17.39
CA GLY A 624 3.13 3.72 18.68
C GLY A 624 1.62 3.97 18.68
N GLU A 625 0.91 3.63 17.60
CA GLU A 625 -0.55 3.76 17.54
C GLU A 625 -1.24 2.54 18.14
N GLU A 626 -2.38 2.76 18.78
CA GLU A 626 -3.22 1.68 19.32
C GLU A 626 -3.76 0.79 18.19
N ILE A 627 -3.71 -0.52 18.43
CA ILE A 627 -4.37 -1.53 17.62
C ILE A 627 -5.66 -1.93 18.35
N TYR A 628 -6.76 -1.95 17.60
CA TYR A 628 -8.07 -2.37 18.10
C TYR A 628 -8.43 -3.74 17.54
N CYS A 629 -8.99 -4.61 18.38
CA CYS A 629 -9.28 -5.98 17.99
C CYS A 629 -10.77 -6.30 18.04
N LEU A 630 -11.19 -7.13 17.10
CA LEU A 630 -12.42 -7.88 17.17
C LEU A 630 -12.37 -8.85 18.37
N PRO A 631 -13.53 -9.31 18.90
CA PRO A 631 -13.56 -10.32 19.93
C PRO A 631 -12.74 -11.56 19.55
N ALA A 632 -11.82 -11.99 20.41
CA ALA A 632 -10.98 -13.16 20.14
C ALA A 632 -11.82 -14.45 20.13
N ASN A 633 -11.41 -15.43 19.30
CA ASN A 633 -12.07 -16.74 19.20
C ASN A 633 -13.59 -16.64 18.91
N SER A 634 -13.99 -15.69 18.06
CA SER A 634 -15.41 -15.37 17.80
C SER A 634 -15.85 -15.74 16.39
N HIS A 635 -17.15 -15.98 16.24
CA HIS A 635 -17.86 -16.07 14.97
C HIS A 635 -18.71 -14.81 14.81
N LEU A 636 -18.33 -13.94 13.89
CA LEU A 636 -18.97 -12.63 13.70
C LEU A 636 -19.70 -12.59 12.36
N ALA A 637 -20.78 -11.82 12.29
CA ALA A 637 -21.51 -11.53 11.07
C ALA A 637 -21.69 -10.03 10.89
N ILE A 638 -21.67 -9.58 9.65
CA ILE A 638 -21.94 -8.19 9.29
C ILE A 638 -23.31 -8.19 8.64
N GLU A 639 -24.15 -7.25 9.07
CA GLU A 639 -25.50 -7.07 8.54
C GLU A 639 -25.61 -5.67 7.94
N VAL A 640 -26.04 -5.60 6.69
CA VAL A 640 -26.25 -4.38 5.92
C VAL A 640 -27.72 -4.30 5.53
N VAL A 641 -28.33 -3.15 5.79
CA VAL A 641 -29.77 -2.91 5.57
C VAL A 641 -29.93 -1.80 4.51
N PRO A 642 -30.65 -2.09 3.41
CA PRO A 642 -30.97 -1.11 2.38
C PRO A 642 -32.06 -0.15 2.86
N ALA A 643 -32.17 1.02 2.23
CA ALA A 643 -33.19 2.00 2.59
C ALA A 643 -34.59 1.58 2.09
N ASN A 644 -35.64 2.08 2.74
CA ASN A 644 -36.98 1.99 2.17
C ASN A 644 -37.07 2.79 0.87
N LEU A 645 -37.81 2.26 -0.10
CA LEU A 645 -38.00 2.89 -1.41
C LEU A 645 -38.97 4.08 -1.33
N GLN A 646 -38.84 4.99 -2.29
CA GLN A 646 -39.78 6.10 -2.44
C GLN A 646 -41.22 5.59 -2.58
N THR A 647 -42.13 6.16 -1.78
CA THR A 647 -43.52 5.73 -1.74
C THR A 647 -44.38 6.42 -2.79
N CYS A 648 -45.45 5.77 -3.22
CA CYS A 648 -46.49 6.34 -4.08
C CYS A 648 -47.88 6.01 -3.54
N GLU A 649 -48.89 6.82 -3.87
CA GLU A 649 -50.29 6.52 -3.53
C GLU A 649 -51.06 6.03 -4.76
N THR A 650 -50.80 6.67 -5.91
CA THR A 650 -51.47 6.44 -7.19
C THR A 650 -50.46 6.37 -8.35
N SER A 651 -50.84 5.75 -9.47
CA SER A 651 -49.97 5.67 -10.65
C SER A 651 -49.67 7.03 -11.29
N GLU A 652 -50.49 8.05 -11.03
CA GLU A 652 -50.20 9.45 -11.39
C GLU A 652 -48.89 9.95 -10.77
N ASP A 653 -48.58 9.54 -9.54
CA ASP A 653 -47.34 9.92 -8.83
C ASP A 653 -46.09 9.38 -9.56
N CYS A 654 -46.28 8.33 -10.38
CA CYS A 654 -45.21 7.59 -11.04
C CYS A 654 -44.96 8.01 -12.49
N LEU A 655 -45.76 8.94 -13.05
CA LEU A 655 -45.67 9.31 -14.46
C LEU A 655 -44.31 9.92 -14.85
N ALA A 656 -43.63 10.57 -13.90
CA ALA A 656 -42.31 11.17 -14.09
C ALA A 656 -41.17 10.14 -14.17
N PHE A 657 -41.37 8.90 -13.71
CA PHE A 657 -40.31 7.92 -13.51
C PHE A 657 -40.24 6.85 -14.60
N SER A 658 -40.60 7.18 -15.85
CA SER A 658 -40.59 6.22 -16.97
C SER A 658 -39.28 5.40 -17.01
N PRO A 659 -39.33 4.05 -17.04
CA PRO A 659 -40.49 3.18 -17.28
C PRO A 659 -41.33 2.77 -16.05
N PHE A 660 -41.04 3.26 -14.85
CA PHE A 660 -41.70 2.89 -13.59
C PHE A 660 -43.00 3.67 -13.36
N LYS A 661 -44.05 3.37 -14.12
CA LYS A 661 -45.29 4.17 -14.14
C LYS A 661 -46.45 3.62 -13.30
N ILE A 662 -46.28 2.46 -12.67
CA ILE A 662 -47.36 1.76 -11.96
C ILE A 662 -47.13 1.89 -10.46
N CYS A 663 -48.06 2.50 -9.72
CA CYS A 663 -47.98 2.49 -8.26
C CYS A 663 -48.55 1.19 -7.71
N SER A 664 -47.70 0.34 -7.13
CA SER A 664 -48.07 -0.99 -6.66
C SER A 664 -47.47 -1.30 -5.30
N ALA A 665 -48.13 -2.18 -4.54
CA ALA A 665 -47.63 -2.64 -3.25
C ALA A 665 -46.31 -3.39 -3.43
N THR A 666 -45.38 -3.15 -2.52
CA THR A 666 -44.13 -3.91 -2.42
C THR A 666 -44.34 -5.15 -1.54
N GLY A 667 -43.27 -5.92 -1.28
CA GLY A 667 -43.25 -6.91 -0.20
C GLY A 667 -43.39 -6.30 1.20
N PHE A 668 -43.47 -4.97 1.32
CA PHE A 668 -43.76 -4.24 2.55
C PHE A 668 -45.19 -3.68 2.56
N ASN A 669 -45.60 -3.18 3.72
CA ASN A 669 -46.87 -2.48 3.91
C ASN A 669 -46.91 -1.07 3.25
N TYR A 670 -46.14 -0.83 2.18
CA TYR A 670 -46.16 0.41 1.41
C TYR A 670 -46.07 0.15 -0.10
N LYS A 671 -46.53 1.13 -0.90
CA LYS A 671 -46.48 1.07 -2.37
C LYS A 671 -45.33 1.88 -2.92
N THR A 672 -44.75 1.44 -4.03
CA THR A 672 -43.72 2.17 -4.78
C THR A 672 -44.02 2.11 -6.28
N CYS A 673 -43.37 2.99 -7.03
CA CYS A 673 -43.46 3.01 -8.48
C CYS A 673 -42.74 1.79 -9.07
N GLN A 674 -43.42 1.06 -9.95
CA GLN A 674 -42.94 -0.16 -10.60
C GLN A 674 -43.08 -0.06 -12.12
N ASN A 675 -42.24 -0.80 -12.83
CA ASN A 675 -42.37 -0.98 -14.28
C ASN A 675 -43.39 -2.09 -14.60
N GLU A 676 -43.63 -2.35 -15.89
CA GLU A 676 -44.62 -3.36 -16.34
C GLU A 676 -44.30 -4.81 -15.90
N ILE A 677 -43.04 -5.10 -15.57
CA ILE A 677 -42.60 -6.42 -15.08
C ILE A 677 -42.52 -6.49 -13.55
N GLY A 678 -43.00 -5.47 -12.84
CA GLY A 678 -43.08 -5.44 -11.37
C GLY A 678 -41.76 -5.12 -10.66
N LYS A 679 -40.73 -4.61 -11.36
CA LYS A 679 -39.49 -4.14 -10.74
C LYS A 679 -39.66 -2.71 -10.23
N ASN A 680 -39.13 -2.43 -9.03
CA ASN A 680 -39.33 -1.16 -8.34
C ASN A 680 -38.41 -0.05 -8.87
N TYR A 681 -38.86 1.18 -8.70
CA TYR A 681 -38.05 2.37 -8.87
C TYR A 681 -37.02 2.41 -7.73
N PRO A 682 -35.71 2.49 -8.03
CA PRO A 682 -34.67 2.18 -7.06
C PRO A 682 -34.40 3.30 -6.04
N VAL A 683 -34.92 4.50 -6.26
CA VAL A 683 -34.68 5.66 -5.39
C VAL A 683 -35.29 5.47 -4.01
N ALA A 684 -34.50 5.77 -2.99
CA ALA A 684 -34.88 5.66 -1.59
C ALA A 684 -35.82 6.79 -1.13
N ASN A 685 -36.52 6.57 -0.02
CA ASN A 685 -37.32 7.60 0.63
C ASN A 685 -36.41 8.63 1.32
N LEU A 686 -36.19 9.75 0.64
CA LEU A 686 -35.38 10.89 1.13
C LEU A 686 -35.85 11.48 2.46
N SER A 687 -37.11 11.30 2.85
CA SER A 687 -37.62 11.82 4.13
C SER A 687 -37.26 10.94 5.32
N LEU A 688 -36.96 9.66 5.09
CA LEU A 688 -36.63 8.68 6.13
C LEU A 688 -35.13 8.35 6.16
N LEU A 689 -34.52 8.13 4.99
CA LEU A 689 -33.12 7.70 4.83
C LEU A 689 -32.68 6.68 5.90
N ASP A 690 -33.44 5.59 5.99
CA ASP A 690 -33.37 4.59 7.04
C ASP A 690 -32.53 3.35 6.67
N GLY A 691 -31.73 3.44 5.60
CA GLY A 691 -30.79 2.40 5.19
C GLY A 691 -29.69 2.94 4.27
N ILE A 692 -28.86 2.05 3.74
CA ILE A 692 -27.75 2.43 2.85
C ILE A 692 -28.29 2.86 1.48
N VAL A 693 -27.76 3.98 0.98
CA VAL A 693 -28.03 4.51 -0.35
C VAL A 693 -26.74 4.96 -1.03
N ASP A 694 -26.75 5.02 -2.37
CA ASP A 694 -25.64 5.58 -3.15
C ASP A 694 -25.61 7.13 -3.11
N ALA A 695 -24.66 7.73 -3.82
CA ALA A 695 -24.58 9.17 -4.03
C ALA A 695 -25.77 9.76 -4.81
N ALA A 696 -26.46 8.94 -5.62
CA ALA A 696 -27.63 9.27 -6.41
C ALA A 696 -28.96 8.98 -5.68
N VAL A 697 -28.86 8.52 -4.43
CA VAL A 697 -29.93 8.15 -3.50
C VAL A 697 -30.74 6.93 -3.95
N ASN A 698 -30.15 6.01 -4.71
CA ASN A 698 -30.70 4.68 -4.92
C ASN A 698 -30.44 3.79 -3.71
N SER A 699 -31.44 2.98 -3.34
CA SER A 699 -31.34 2.01 -2.26
C SER A 699 -30.40 0.86 -2.63
N PHE A 700 -29.64 0.39 -1.65
CA PHE A 700 -28.71 -0.73 -1.79
C PHE A 700 -29.35 -2.03 -2.29
N ASP A 701 -28.65 -2.74 -3.17
CA ASP A 701 -28.98 -4.06 -3.72
C ASP A 701 -28.03 -5.12 -3.15
N GLY A 702 -28.51 -5.83 -2.13
CA GLY A 702 -27.76 -6.89 -1.45
C GLY A 702 -27.72 -8.24 -2.17
N ASN A 703 -28.72 -8.57 -3.00
CA ASN A 703 -28.76 -9.84 -3.73
C ASN A 703 -28.10 -9.78 -5.11
N ARG A 704 -27.69 -8.57 -5.53
CA ARG A 704 -26.95 -8.29 -6.77
C ARG A 704 -27.78 -8.66 -8.01
N ASP A 705 -29.10 -8.49 -7.96
CA ASP A 705 -30.00 -8.75 -9.09
C ASP A 705 -30.22 -7.52 -10.01
N ALA A 706 -29.54 -6.41 -9.70
CA ALA A 706 -29.58 -5.11 -10.35
C ALA A 706 -30.84 -4.27 -10.08
N TYR A 707 -31.68 -4.69 -9.14
CA TYR A 707 -32.89 -3.96 -8.74
C TYR A 707 -32.93 -3.79 -7.23
N ALA A 708 -33.46 -2.64 -6.79
CA ALA A 708 -33.76 -2.46 -5.38
C ALA A 708 -35.19 -2.94 -5.08
N ASP A 709 -35.30 -3.92 -4.19
CA ASP A 709 -36.51 -4.41 -3.55
C ASP A 709 -36.73 -3.84 -2.14
N GLY A 710 -35.70 -3.28 -1.49
CA GLY A 710 -35.76 -2.71 -0.15
C GLY A 710 -35.47 -3.71 0.99
N PRO A 711 -35.68 -3.35 2.27
CA PRO A 711 -35.17 -4.11 3.44
C PRO A 711 -35.93 -5.41 3.79
N LEU A 712 -36.06 -6.36 2.85
CA LEU A 712 -36.92 -7.54 2.98
C LEU A 712 -36.20 -8.62 3.81
N ASP A 713 -35.39 -9.45 3.16
CA ASP A 713 -34.67 -10.59 3.76
C ASP A 713 -33.18 -10.58 3.40
N PHE A 714 -32.37 -11.21 4.26
CA PHE A 714 -30.92 -11.26 4.14
C PHE A 714 -30.47 -12.23 3.05
N TYR A 715 -29.94 -11.72 1.94
CA TYR A 715 -29.00 -12.45 1.11
C TYR A 715 -27.71 -12.73 1.89
N ASN A 716 -27.28 -13.99 1.93
CA ASN A 716 -26.15 -14.43 2.75
C ASN A 716 -25.04 -15.10 1.92
N ASP A 717 -23.87 -14.47 1.83
CA ASP A 717 -22.71 -14.98 1.07
C ASP A 717 -22.07 -16.23 1.70
N ASN A 718 -22.45 -16.63 2.93
CA ASN A 718 -22.03 -17.91 3.52
C ASN A 718 -22.78 -19.11 2.96
N TYR A 719 -23.92 -18.87 2.31
CA TYR A 719 -24.77 -19.91 1.76
C TYR A 719 -24.50 -20.15 0.28
N GLU A 720 -24.68 -21.40 -0.14
CA GLU A 720 -24.71 -21.75 -1.56
C GLU A 720 -25.82 -20.97 -2.29
N PRO A 721 -25.63 -20.61 -3.58
CA PRO A 721 -26.58 -19.77 -4.32
C PRO A 721 -28.04 -20.25 -4.28
N GLN A 722 -28.29 -21.55 -4.18
CA GLN A 722 -29.66 -22.10 -4.12
C GLN A 722 -30.39 -21.75 -2.83
N ALA A 723 -29.67 -21.60 -1.71
CA ALA A 723 -30.26 -21.20 -0.43
C ALA A 723 -30.55 -19.70 -0.36
N ASN A 724 -29.96 -18.91 -1.26
CA ASN A 724 -30.26 -17.49 -1.43
C ASN A 724 -31.47 -17.21 -2.35
N ILE A 725 -32.09 -18.23 -2.94
CA ILE A 725 -33.25 -18.05 -3.83
C ILE A 725 -34.41 -17.44 -3.04
N GLY A 726 -34.87 -16.27 -3.48
CA GLY A 726 -36.00 -15.55 -2.86
C GLY A 726 -35.58 -14.60 -1.75
N LEU A 727 -34.32 -14.64 -1.29
CA LEU A 727 -33.73 -13.61 -0.43
C LEU A 727 -33.49 -12.34 -1.25
N LYS A 728 -33.44 -11.21 -0.55
CA LYS A 728 -33.60 -9.87 -1.11
C LYS A 728 -32.43 -8.99 -0.68
N ASP A 729 -32.64 -7.68 -0.62
CA ASP A 729 -31.55 -6.73 -0.60
C ASP A 729 -30.87 -6.51 0.75
N LYS A 730 -31.38 -7.07 1.85
CA LYS A 730 -30.55 -7.09 3.06
C LYS A 730 -29.37 -8.00 2.78
N TYR A 731 -28.19 -7.63 3.25
CA TYR A 731 -26.98 -8.39 2.97
C TYR A 731 -26.29 -8.81 4.26
N ARG A 732 -25.82 -10.05 4.28
CA ARG A 732 -25.12 -10.64 5.43
C ARG A 732 -23.98 -11.54 4.97
N TRP A 733 -22.92 -11.57 5.76
CA TRP A 733 -21.96 -12.67 5.76
C TRP A 733 -21.33 -12.80 7.15
N SER A 734 -20.71 -13.94 7.42
CA SER A 734 -20.03 -14.30 8.66
C SER A 734 -18.65 -14.91 8.43
N PHE A 735 -17.79 -14.79 9.43
CA PHE A 735 -16.41 -15.26 9.41
C PHE A 735 -15.88 -15.54 10.83
N TYR A 736 -14.84 -16.37 10.94
CA TYR A 736 -14.19 -16.63 12.22
C TYR A 736 -12.99 -15.72 12.48
N VAL A 737 -12.81 -15.40 13.76
CA VAL A 737 -11.73 -14.59 14.30
C VAL A 737 -10.94 -15.42 15.30
N SER A 738 -9.63 -15.57 15.05
CA SER A 738 -8.70 -16.21 15.99
C SER A 738 -8.23 -15.25 17.09
N ASP A 739 -7.58 -15.76 18.12
CA ASP A 739 -6.91 -14.94 19.16
C ASP A 739 -5.50 -14.47 18.75
N GLN A 740 -5.08 -14.76 17.52
CA GLN A 740 -3.78 -14.36 17.01
C GLN A 740 -3.77 -12.89 16.61
N ILE A 741 -2.59 -12.26 16.74
CA ILE A 741 -2.35 -10.89 16.29
C ILE A 741 -1.26 -10.93 15.20
N ARG A 742 -1.55 -10.34 14.05
CA ARG A 742 -0.58 -10.20 12.95
C ARG A 742 0.11 -8.85 13.04
N LEU A 743 1.42 -8.85 13.28
CA LEU A 743 2.23 -7.63 13.45
C LEU A 743 3.20 -7.34 12.29
N THR A 744 3.10 -8.10 11.19
CA THR A 744 3.99 -7.93 10.02
C THR A 744 3.61 -6.66 9.26
N PRO A 745 4.50 -5.65 9.16
CA PRO A 745 4.18 -4.39 8.49
C PRO A 745 4.07 -4.54 6.97
N PRO A 746 3.28 -3.67 6.29
CA PRO A 746 3.15 -3.69 4.85
C PRO A 746 4.46 -3.28 4.16
N GLN A 747 4.65 -3.73 2.93
CA GLN A 747 5.79 -3.40 2.07
C GLN A 747 5.30 -2.89 0.72
N ILE A 748 5.98 -1.91 0.14
CA ILE A 748 5.73 -1.46 -1.23
C ILE A 748 6.47 -2.39 -2.19
N THR A 749 5.75 -3.00 -3.13
CA THR A 749 6.30 -3.94 -4.11
C THR A 749 6.62 -3.27 -5.43
N VAL A 750 5.81 -2.30 -5.84
CA VAL A 750 5.93 -1.59 -7.14
C VAL A 750 5.50 -0.13 -6.99
N VAL A 751 6.21 0.77 -7.67
CA VAL A 751 5.79 2.16 -7.88
C VAL A 751 5.83 2.48 -9.38
N MET A 752 4.73 3.03 -9.90
CA MET A 752 4.62 3.50 -11.27
C MET A 752 4.10 4.95 -11.27
N PRO A 753 4.57 5.83 -12.15
CA PRO A 753 5.73 5.66 -13.03
C PRO A 753 7.02 5.40 -12.24
N ALA A 754 8.00 4.77 -12.90
CA ALA A 754 9.27 4.45 -12.26
C ALA A 754 10.03 5.75 -11.91
N GLN A 755 10.87 5.69 -10.87
CA GLN A 755 11.65 6.85 -10.45
C GLN A 755 12.53 7.38 -11.59
N GLY A 756 12.38 8.66 -11.93
CA GLY A 756 13.15 9.31 -13.01
C GLY A 756 12.63 9.04 -14.43
N GLN A 757 11.49 8.38 -14.59
CA GLN A 757 10.88 8.15 -15.91
C GLN A 757 10.42 9.47 -16.56
N ALA A 758 10.74 9.64 -17.84
CA ALA A 758 10.36 10.81 -18.65
C ALA A 758 9.27 10.46 -19.68
N GLY A 759 8.66 11.48 -20.30
CA GLY A 759 7.68 11.31 -21.38
C GLY A 759 6.29 10.87 -20.91
N LEU A 760 5.93 11.15 -19.65
CA LEU A 760 4.64 10.82 -19.07
C LEU A 760 3.58 11.87 -19.46
N SER A 761 2.31 11.46 -19.46
CA SER A 761 1.20 12.41 -19.53
C SER A 761 1.23 13.33 -18.30
N LEU A 762 0.88 14.61 -18.49
CA LEU A 762 0.81 15.59 -17.41
C LEU A 762 -0.25 15.25 -16.35
N ALA A 763 -1.16 14.33 -16.66
CA ALA A 763 -2.21 13.83 -15.77
C ALA A 763 -2.06 12.33 -15.46
N GLU A 764 -0.90 11.73 -15.75
CA GLU A 764 -0.66 10.30 -15.46
C GLU A 764 -0.66 10.08 -13.93
N PRO A 765 -1.57 9.22 -13.39
CA PRO A 765 -1.63 8.97 -11.96
C PRO A 765 -0.41 8.16 -11.46
N ILE A 766 -0.04 8.37 -10.20
CA ILE A 766 1.04 7.61 -9.55
C ILE A 766 0.43 6.40 -8.86
N LYS A 767 0.84 5.20 -9.24
CA LYS A 767 0.40 3.93 -8.67
C LYS A 767 1.44 3.36 -7.72
N VAL A 768 1.01 2.89 -6.55
CA VAL A 768 1.83 2.25 -5.53
C VAL A 768 1.17 0.93 -5.14
N SER A 769 1.87 -0.19 -5.34
CA SER A 769 1.37 -1.52 -4.97
C SER A 769 1.96 -1.94 -3.63
N PHE A 770 1.12 -2.42 -2.72
CA PHE A 770 1.53 -3.01 -1.45
C PHE A 770 1.59 -4.54 -1.57
N ASN A 771 2.21 -5.24 -0.62
CA ASN A 771 2.24 -6.71 -0.58
C ASN A 771 1.09 -7.33 0.23
N THR A 772 0.16 -6.49 0.68
CA THR A 772 -0.96 -6.88 1.54
C THR A 772 -2.12 -5.91 1.32
N LEU A 773 -3.28 -6.26 1.87
CA LEU A 773 -4.44 -5.38 1.89
C LEU A 773 -4.22 -4.22 2.85
N MET A 774 -4.58 -3.04 2.40
CA MET A 774 -4.41 -1.79 3.14
C MET A 774 -5.75 -1.32 3.71
N MET A 775 -5.70 -0.59 4.83
CA MET A 775 -6.86 0.14 5.29
C MET A 775 -7.07 1.38 4.43
N ASN A 776 -8.15 1.44 3.67
CA ASN A 776 -8.46 2.56 2.79
C ASN A 776 -8.65 3.86 3.58
N SER A 777 -9.15 3.80 4.82
CA SER A 777 -9.24 4.94 5.74
C SER A 777 -7.88 5.49 6.20
N SER A 778 -6.80 4.71 6.03
CA SER A 778 -5.42 5.16 6.29
C SER A 778 -4.72 5.70 5.04
N LEU A 779 -5.16 5.29 3.84
CA LEU A 779 -4.68 5.77 2.53
C LEU A 779 -5.23 7.16 2.21
N ARG A 780 -5.01 8.10 3.13
CA ARG A 780 -5.52 9.47 3.07
C ARG A 780 -4.41 10.49 2.85
N THR A 781 -4.81 11.70 2.52
CA THR A 781 -3.88 12.80 2.19
C THR A 781 -3.37 13.53 3.43
N GLY A 782 -2.12 14.00 3.41
CA GLY A 782 -1.55 14.83 4.47
C GLY A 782 -0.89 14.04 5.62
N ARG A 783 -1.32 14.28 6.86
CA ARG A 783 -0.70 13.71 8.07
C ARG A 783 -1.73 13.33 9.14
N ILE A 784 -1.32 12.45 10.03
CA ILE A 784 -2.06 12.07 11.24
C ILE A 784 -1.21 12.46 12.46
N SER A 785 -1.85 12.81 13.57
CA SER A 785 -1.16 13.16 14.81
C SER A 785 -1.47 12.11 15.85
N VAL A 786 -0.43 11.47 16.38
CA VAL A 786 -0.53 10.35 17.31
C VAL A 786 0.06 10.78 18.65
N PRO A 787 -0.70 10.66 19.76
CA PRO A 787 -0.15 10.85 21.09
C PRO A 787 0.90 9.78 21.39
N SER A 788 2.09 10.20 21.80
CA SER A 788 3.18 9.32 22.23
C SER A 788 3.66 9.76 23.61
N GLY A 789 3.06 9.17 24.65
CA GLY A 789 3.30 9.59 26.04
C GLY A 789 2.85 11.04 26.27
N THR A 790 3.80 11.93 26.57
CA THR A 790 3.53 13.36 26.82
C THR A 790 3.69 14.25 25.59
N SER A 791 4.10 13.70 24.44
CA SER A 791 4.26 14.45 23.19
C SER A 791 3.30 13.95 22.11
N THR A 792 3.18 14.69 21.02
CA THR A 792 2.41 14.29 19.84
C THR A 792 3.37 14.16 18.67
N VAL A 793 3.37 12.98 18.04
CA VAL A 793 4.18 12.70 16.86
C VAL A 793 3.30 12.83 15.62
N ALA A 794 3.80 13.54 14.61
CA ALA A 794 3.11 13.68 13.34
C ALA A 794 3.57 12.60 12.37
N HIS A 795 2.69 11.65 12.05
CA HIS A 795 2.95 10.63 11.04
C HIS A 795 2.43 11.10 9.69
N GLN A 796 3.28 11.11 8.67
CA GLN A 796 2.86 11.46 7.32
C GLN A 796 1.99 10.33 6.75
N ALA A 797 0.87 10.68 6.13
CA ALA A 797 0.08 9.75 5.35
C ALA A 797 0.60 9.76 3.89
N VAL A 798 -0.27 9.84 2.90
CA VAL A 798 0.13 9.96 1.49
C VAL A 798 0.24 11.43 1.12
N ASN A 799 1.37 11.83 0.53
CA ASN A 799 1.62 13.20 0.12
C ASN A 799 2.19 13.27 -1.29
N LEU A 800 1.70 14.22 -2.09
CA LEU A 800 2.28 14.59 -3.36
C LEU A 800 2.89 15.99 -3.22
N ARG A 801 4.21 16.08 -3.44
CA ARG A 801 4.96 17.33 -3.39
C ARG A 801 5.49 17.66 -4.77
N SER A 802 5.55 18.95 -5.08
CA SER A 802 6.09 19.47 -6.34
C SER A 802 7.21 20.46 -6.04
N THR A 803 8.14 20.63 -6.96
CA THR A 803 9.12 21.73 -6.91
C THR A 803 8.49 23.11 -7.19
N SER A 804 7.24 23.15 -7.66
CA SER A 804 6.46 24.37 -7.80
C SER A 804 6.09 24.96 -6.43
N PRO A 805 6.13 26.30 -6.25
CA PRO A 805 5.73 26.94 -5.00
C PRO A 805 4.23 26.81 -4.71
N ASN A 806 3.41 26.50 -5.72
CA ASN A 806 1.98 26.33 -5.56
C ASN A 806 1.65 24.85 -5.30
N PRO A 807 0.97 24.52 -4.19
CA PRO A 807 0.56 23.15 -3.89
C PRO A 807 -0.42 22.64 -4.95
N LEU A 808 -0.22 21.40 -5.38
CA LEU A 808 -1.08 20.73 -6.35
C LEU A 808 -2.28 20.08 -5.66
N GLY A 809 -3.45 20.14 -6.29
CA GLY A 809 -4.61 19.37 -5.87
C GLY A 809 -4.40 17.88 -6.21
N TYR A 810 -4.60 17.00 -5.23
CA TYR A 810 -4.49 15.55 -5.44
C TYR A 810 -5.46 14.77 -4.55
N TRP A 811 -5.84 13.58 -5.01
CA TRP A 811 -6.74 12.66 -4.31
C TRP A 811 -6.32 11.22 -4.53
N ILE A 812 -6.86 10.32 -3.73
CA ILE A 812 -6.42 8.92 -3.67
C ILE A 812 -7.59 8.02 -4.00
N SER A 813 -7.30 6.98 -4.77
CA SER A 813 -8.15 5.80 -4.92
C SER A 813 -7.31 4.58 -4.63
N ALA A 814 -7.91 3.48 -4.22
CA ALA A 814 -7.22 2.22 -4.06
C ALA A 814 -8.12 1.05 -4.44
N ASP A 815 -7.52 0.06 -5.09
CA ASP A 815 -8.18 -1.14 -5.55
C ASP A 815 -7.45 -2.36 -5.01
N ASN A 816 -8.20 -3.29 -4.43
CA ASN A 816 -7.65 -4.58 -4.04
C ASN A 816 -7.59 -5.49 -5.27
N GLN A 817 -6.49 -6.23 -5.41
CA GLN A 817 -6.24 -7.11 -6.54
C GLN A 817 -5.93 -8.51 -6.02
N ASP A 818 -6.60 -9.49 -6.61
CA ASP A 818 -6.27 -10.90 -6.51
C ASP A 818 -5.17 -11.19 -7.55
N THR A 819 -4.08 -11.82 -7.10
CA THR A 819 -2.92 -12.13 -7.93
C THR A 819 -2.74 -13.63 -8.06
N PRO A 820 -2.15 -14.13 -9.16
CA PRO A 820 -2.05 -15.57 -9.37
C PRO A 820 -1.39 -16.32 -8.19
N PRO A 821 -2.01 -17.41 -7.70
CA PRO A 821 -3.23 -18.05 -8.21
C PRO A 821 -4.52 -17.27 -7.86
N LEU A 822 -5.37 -17.02 -8.86
CA LEU A 822 -6.65 -16.30 -8.68
C LEU A 822 -7.66 -17.17 -7.92
N ASP A 823 -7.65 -17.08 -6.60
CA ASP A 823 -8.50 -17.86 -5.70
C ASP A 823 -9.73 -17.09 -5.20
N GLY A 824 -9.90 -15.85 -5.66
CA GLY A 824 -10.99 -14.96 -5.28
C GLY A 824 -10.73 -14.22 -3.97
N GLU A 825 -9.57 -14.40 -3.33
CA GLU A 825 -9.13 -13.58 -2.21
C GLU A 825 -8.19 -12.46 -2.70
N PRO A 826 -8.50 -11.19 -2.40
CA PRO A 826 -7.59 -10.12 -2.75
C PRO A 826 -6.28 -10.22 -1.94
N ASP A 827 -5.13 -10.26 -2.63
CA ASP A 827 -3.82 -10.40 -2.01
C ASP A 827 -3.19 -9.05 -1.62
N LEU A 828 -3.38 -8.06 -2.48
CA LEU A 828 -2.69 -6.78 -2.39
C LEU A 828 -3.60 -5.60 -2.69
N THR A 829 -3.20 -4.42 -2.21
CA THR A 829 -3.83 -3.16 -2.59
C THR A 829 -2.92 -2.37 -3.54
N VAL A 830 -3.51 -1.88 -4.63
CA VAL A 830 -2.90 -0.89 -5.53
C VAL A 830 -3.53 0.46 -5.27
N MET A 831 -2.75 1.38 -4.70
CA MET A 831 -3.14 2.77 -4.49
C MET A 831 -2.80 3.60 -5.74
N SER A 832 -3.74 4.43 -6.20
CA SER A 832 -3.54 5.43 -7.26
C SER A 832 -3.68 6.84 -6.69
N ILE A 833 -2.66 7.67 -6.89
CA ILE A 833 -2.64 9.09 -6.55
C ILE A 833 -2.96 9.87 -7.83
N PHE A 834 -4.18 10.37 -7.90
CA PHE A 834 -4.64 11.27 -8.96
C PHE A 834 -4.35 12.71 -8.58
N HIS A 835 -4.14 13.56 -9.57
CA HIS A 835 -3.84 14.97 -9.35
C HIS A 835 -4.30 15.82 -10.52
N SER A 836 -4.49 17.12 -10.26
CA SER A 836 -4.68 18.08 -11.35
C SER A 836 -3.45 18.07 -12.28
N PRO A 837 -3.59 18.34 -13.59
CA PRO A 837 -2.49 18.24 -14.53
C PRO A 837 -1.27 19.07 -14.10
N PHE A 838 -0.09 18.46 -14.13
CA PHE A 838 1.17 19.16 -13.89
C PHE A 838 1.42 20.21 -14.96
N GLN A 839 2.15 21.27 -14.61
CA GLN A 839 2.74 22.15 -15.61
C GLN A 839 3.93 21.44 -16.28
N GLU A 840 4.21 21.80 -17.53
CA GLU A 840 5.39 21.30 -18.25
C GLU A 840 6.66 21.57 -17.43
N SER A 841 7.55 20.58 -17.35
CA SER A 841 8.84 20.65 -16.64
C SER A 841 8.77 20.71 -15.10
N VAL A 842 7.63 20.36 -14.50
CA VAL A 842 7.52 20.21 -13.03
C VAL A 842 8.09 18.86 -12.58
N THR A 843 8.98 18.89 -11.58
CA THR A 843 9.38 17.69 -10.85
C THR A 843 8.47 17.49 -9.64
N TYR A 844 8.12 16.25 -9.34
CA TYR A 844 7.28 15.89 -8.21
C TYR A 844 7.87 14.71 -7.44
N GLN A 845 7.42 14.56 -6.20
CA GLN A 845 7.75 13.47 -5.30
C GLN A 845 6.46 12.99 -4.62
N ALA A 846 6.17 11.70 -4.74
CA ALA A 846 5.18 11.04 -3.90
C ALA A 846 5.85 10.51 -2.63
N GLN A 847 5.17 10.67 -1.50
CA GLN A 847 5.58 10.15 -0.20
C GLN A 847 4.45 9.28 0.36
N VAL A 848 4.80 8.03 0.72
CA VAL A 848 3.97 7.17 1.57
C VAL A 848 4.65 7.10 2.92
N GLY A 849 4.03 7.70 3.94
CA GLY A 849 4.60 7.75 5.27
C GLY A 849 4.05 6.68 6.23
N SER A 850 4.51 6.75 7.46
CA SER A 850 4.16 5.83 8.55
C SER A 850 2.72 5.99 9.09
N GLY A 851 1.92 6.92 8.57
CA GLY A 851 0.50 7.06 8.90
C GLY A 851 -0.42 6.12 8.11
N VAL A 852 0.12 5.45 7.09
CA VAL A 852 -0.59 4.44 6.29
C VAL A 852 -0.50 3.07 6.99
N LYS A 853 -1.58 2.29 6.96
CA LYS A 853 -1.74 1.01 7.68
C LYS A 853 -2.24 -0.10 6.77
N ASP A 854 -1.78 -1.32 7.03
CA ASP A 854 -2.40 -2.53 6.48
C ASP A 854 -3.77 -2.80 7.13
N ILE A 855 -4.53 -3.75 6.58
CA ILE A 855 -5.84 -4.17 7.08
C ILE A 855 -5.81 -4.73 8.52
N TYR A 856 -4.61 -5.03 9.04
CA TYR A 856 -4.35 -5.50 10.40
C TYR A 856 -3.87 -4.36 11.34
N GLN A 857 -4.00 -3.11 10.88
CA GLN A 857 -3.61 -1.88 11.58
C GLN A 857 -2.09 -1.73 11.83
N ASN A 858 -1.26 -2.52 11.16
CA ASN A 858 0.18 -2.33 11.18
C ASN A 858 0.53 -1.14 10.30
N CYS A 859 1.13 -0.12 10.91
CA CYS A 859 1.62 1.01 10.15
C CYS A 859 2.74 0.60 9.20
N TYR A 860 2.96 1.39 8.15
CA TYR A 860 4.07 1.24 7.20
C TYR A 860 5.43 1.59 7.82
N LYS A 861 5.82 0.79 8.82
CA LYS A 861 7.08 0.82 9.56
C LYS A 861 7.39 -0.58 10.13
N PRO A 862 8.54 -1.20 9.80
CA PRO A 862 9.62 -0.64 9.00
C PRO A 862 9.23 -0.38 7.54
N SER A 863 9.69 0.73 6.96
CA SER A 863 9.37 1.08 5.58
C SER A 863 10.24 0.25 4.64
N ALA A 864 9.66 -0.69 3.89
CA ALA A 864 10.37 -1.48 2.89
C ALA A 864 9.77 -1.27 1.50
N GLY A 865 10.62 -1.21 0.48
CA GLY A 865 10.22 -0.83 -0.87
C GLY A 865 11.05 -1.49 -1.98
N PRO A 866 10.70 -1.26 -3.25
CA PRO A 866 11.43 -1.82 -4.39
C PRO A 866 12.88 -1.32 -4.39
N GLY A 867 13.84 -2.23 -4.41
CA GLY A 867 15.27 -1.89 -4.46
C GLY A 867 15.91 -1.55 -3.11
N CYS A 868 15.20 -1.68 -1.99
CA CYS A 868 15.76 -1.51 -0.65
C CYS A 868 15.38 -2.68 0.27
N LEU A 869 16.38 -3.53 0.55
CA LEU A 869 16.26 -4.71 1.41
C LEU A 869 16.55 -4.31 2.86
N VAL A 870 15.51 -4.34 3.69
CA VAL A 870 15.63 -4.05 5.12
C VAL A 870 16.09 -5.27 5.90
N THR A 871 16.89 -5.08 6.95
CA THR A 871 17.28 -6.14 7.90
C THR A 871 16.78 -5.80 9.29
N ALA A 872 16.96 -6.70 10.26
CA ALA A 872 16.62 -6.40 11.66
C ALA A 872 17.44 -5.23 12.20
N GLU A 873 18.68 -5.09 11.75
CA GLU A 873 19.60 -4.02 12.13
C GLU A 873 19.30 -2.73 11.37
N GLN A 874 18.91 -2.80 10.09
CA GLN A 874 18.54 -1.65 9.26
C GLN A 874 17.08 -1.75 8.81
N PRO A 875 16.13 -1.50 9.71
CA PRO A 875 14.73 -1.82 9.48
C PRO A 875 14.08 -0.93 8.42
N SER A 876 14.52 0.32 8.18
CA SER A 876 13.77 1.25 7.34
C SER A 876 14.52 1.66 6.07
N CYS A 877 13.79 1.94 5.00
CA CYS A 877 14.34 2.44 3.75
C CYS A 877 14.20 3.95 3.64
N CYS A 878 15.32 4.64 3.47
CA CYS A 878 15.38 6.08 3.22
C CYS A 878 16.10 6.40 1.92
N PHE A 879 15.39 7.06 1.01
CA PHE A 879 15.90 7.43 -0.31
C PHE A 879 16.50 6.24 -1.10
N GLY A 880 15.95 5.04 -0.92
CA GLY A 880 16.43 3.80 -1.55
C GLY A 880 17.55 3.08 -0.80
N VAL A 881 17.93 3.53 0.41
CA VAL A 881 19.00 2.92 1.22
C VAL A 881 18.44 2.46 2.57
N ALA A 882 18.80 1.23 3.00
CA ALA A 882 18.41 0.72 4.31
C ALA A 882 19.14 1.47 5.43
N THR A 883 18.41 1.82 6.49
CA THR A 883 18.89 2.61 7.63
C THR A 883 18.21 2.17 8.93
N ASP A 884 18.95 2.32 10.02
CA ASP A 884 18.49 2.21 11.41
C ASP A 884 18.22 3.57 12.05
N THR A 885 18.63 4.63 11.36
CA THR A 885 18.58 6.01 11.83
C THR A 885 17.43 6.71 11.11
N LEU A 886 16.41 7.11 11.88
CA LEU A 886 15.28 7.91 11.44
C LEU A 886 15.21 9.20 12.26
N GLY A 887 14.53 10.22 11.71
CA GLY A 887 14.17 11.40 12.49
C GLY A 887 13.31 11.06 13.69
N ALA A 888 13.18 11.99 14.64
CA ALA A 888 12.34 11.82 15.84
C ALA A 888 10.85 11.57 15.51
N ASP A 889 10.41 11.94 14.31
CA ASP A 889 9.07 11.69 13.76
C ASP A 889 8.97 10.37 12.97
N GLY A 890 10.03 9.58 12.94
CA GLY A 890 10.12 8.33 12.19
C GLY A 890 10.22 8.52 10.67
N SER A 891 10.48 9.75 10.20
CA SER A 891 10.69 10.04 8.78
C SER A 891 12.16 9.94 8.39
N CYS A 892 12.40 9.76 7.10
CA CYS A 892 13.73 9.86 6.52
C CYS A 892 14.20 11.31 6.56
N GLN A 893 15.33 11.55 7.22
CA GLN A 893 15.99 12.86 7.27
C GLN A 893 17.03 13.03 6.17
#